data_AF-S3ZEG2-F1
#
_entry.id   AF-S3ZEG2-F1
#
_cell.length_a   1.000
_cell.length_b   1.000
_cell.length_c   1.000
_cell.angle_alpha   90.00
_cell.angle_beta   90.00
_cell.angle_gamma   90.00
#
_symmetry.space_group_name_H-M   'P 1'
#
loop_
_entity.id
_entity.type
_entity.pdbx_description
1 polymer ?
#
loop_
_entity_poly.entity_id
_entity_poly.type
_entity_poly.pdbx_seq_one_letter_code
_entity_poly.pdbx_strand_id
1 'polypeptide(L)'
;MRFQPCITALTIGPDQGKSPRLEKVTLLEAFERAEEITAVVHDSPGAQMALYELLLGLCAATGVHPRTAAQHRQWVTDRHPLTAIADQLRTEDFDGLLDLTHPEHPFAQNALLRPHLAHGYGPAQLELERAGDYVLLFDHVHLHDGEPVPIEDAFHALLAQHAYGLGGRVMAKTSWFGSAFTYAAVGRLAGRIRTLALGDSLADTLRLNLTPCADGGRFNYSWTRGRPRRTFSGPDAKKTHTPDGPADLHSTLGRSVLLSARADEIGRVVVDKVLMGAGELLEPTPDSLQDAAMNGDKPLQASEKKALWRDAHALYAAATPSAKGSDLFSRLVRLNRPVRLWSVGLIAENRNVTGWVSDTFPFHGAHHQQLRRAAHDGAAWAALLAGAATTAAAVARDVAYPNARPEERAKLLTRFDPAADLWARFAEPFHTLLDAISAGADAAKARAAFAAAAVTATRTALGERLRSLPRTGSALEAAARAQARLESELTKTKHPLEITEAATMDTAPPSTTPAPHTAAPTPESQERAAATGPRALGHWLAGLIRRHDRELLGQLQRPKRPPRLQAWTLAGNFAPTDSARDAYELTAHLFARYHAALPWQDPRRLYGSGDLGRTLRRIGTPGGYGPADPGCHRLFERLCTPGALPRQHLAHAIDRLRALDRIPPSWAQLADDLAAFTSHDDHVQHTWACSFFTPNSPTRQGVTTPCTATSTSTR
;
A
#
# COMPACT_ATOMS: atom_id res chain seq x y z
N MET A 1 -33.20 9.80 20.92
CA MET A 1 -32.44 8.85 20.08
C MET A 1 -33.06 7.46 20.00
N ARG A 2 -33.82 6.95 20.99
CA ARG A 2 -34.50 5.63 20.88
C ARG A 2 -35.37 5.46 19.63
N PHE A 3 -36.18 6.48 19.33
CA PHE A 3 -37.20 6.47 18.27
C PHE A 3 -36.86 7.38 17.08
N GLN A 4 -35.71 8.05 17.13
CA GLN A 4 -35.28 8.95 16.06
C GLN A 4 -34.21 8.24 15.23
N PRO A 5 -34.32 8.20 13.89
CA PRO A 5 -33.28 7.63 13.05
C PRO A 5 -31.97 8.38 13.28
N CYS A 6 -30.96 7.65 13.76
CA CYS A 6 -29.66 8.22 14.09
C CYS A 6 -28.49 7.36 13.63
N ILE A 7 -28.69 6.09 13.28
CA ILE A 7 -27.62 5.21 12.80
C ILE A 7 -27.78 5.02 11.30
N THR A 8 -26.74 5.30 10.52
CA THR A 8 -26.70 4.87 9.12
C THR A 8 -26.25 3.41 9.06
N ALA A 9 -27.09 2.55 8.49
CA ALA A 9 -26.89 1.12 8.42
C ALA A 9 -26.86 0.64 6.97
N LEU A 10 -26.00 -0.33 6.67
CA LEU A 10 -25.98 -1.07 5.42
C LEU A 10 -26.81 -2.34 5.60
N THR A 11 -27.93 -2.45 4.91
CA THR A 11 -28.82 -3.62 4.96
C THR A 11 -28.80 -4.40 3.64
N ILE A 12 -28.90 -5.72 3.73
CA ILE A 12 -29.23 -6.57 2.59
C ILE A 12 -30.76 -6.69 2.59
N GLY A 13 -31.39 -6.51 1.41
CA GLY A 13 -32.84 -6.63 1.33
C GLY A 13 -33.35 -7.99 1.83
N PRO A 14 -34.63 -8.12 2.23
CA PRO A 14 -35.20 -9.36 2.75
C PRO A 14 -35.07 -10.55 1.78
N ASP A 15 -34.93 -10.27 0.48
CA ASP A 15 -34.48 -11.23 -0.52
C ASP A 15 -32.96 -11.10 -0.69
N GLN A 16 -32.18 -12.12 -0.30
CA GLN A 16 -30.71 -12.17 -0.33
C GLN A 16 -30.05 -11.93 -1.71
N GLY A 17 -30.83 -11.61 -2.76
CA GLY A 17 -30.37 -11.24 -4.10
C GLY A 17 -30.48 -9.74 -4.45
N LYS A 18 -30.98 -8.88 -3.55
CA LYS A 18 -31.06 -7.42 -3.80
C LYS A 18 -29.76 -6.71 -3.40
N SER A 19 -29.40 -5.69 -4.16
CA SER A 19 -28.25 -4.82 -3.86
C SER A 19 -28.34 -4.23 -2.45
N PRO A 20 -27.22 -4.14 -1.72
CA PRO A 20 -27.20 -3.56 -0.38
C PRO A 20 -27.66 -2.09 -0.42
N ARG A 21 -28.35 -1.67 0.63
CA ARG A 21 -28.93 -0.31 0.74
C ARG A 21 -28.43 0.38 2.00
N LEU A 22 -28.16 1.67 1.89
CA LEU A 22 -27.91 2.53 3.05
C LEU A 22 -29.25 3.10 3.52
N GLU A 23 -29.56 2.91 4.80
CA GLU A 23 -30.75 3.48 5.42
C GLU A 23 -30.43 4.02 6.82
N LYS A 24 -31.20 5.02 7.26
CA LYS A 24 -31.12 5.52 8.64
C LYS A 24 -32.08 4.72 9.51
N VAL A 25 -31.57 4.11 10.58
CA VAL A 25 -32.33 3.35 11.57
C VAL A 25 -32.23 3.99 12.94
N THR A 26 -33.23 3.74 13.77
CA THR A 26 -33.26 4.10 15.19
C THR A 26 -32.39 3.16 16.03
N LEU A 27 -32.13 3.52 17.29
CA LEU A 27 -31.46 2.59 18.22
C LEU A 27 -32.25 1.29 18.44
N LEU A 28 -33.59 1.36 18.43
CA LEU A 28 -34.45 0.18 18.57
C LEU A 28 -34.33 -0.73 17.35
N GLU A 29 -34.52 -0.17 16.16
CA GLU A 29 -34.42 -0.91 14.89
C GLU A 29 -33.04 -1.54 14.70
N ALA A 30 -31.97 -0.89 15.18
CA ALA A 30 -30.62 -1.44 15.14
C ALA A 30 -30.49 -2.78 15.89
N PHE A 31 -31.27 -2.99 16.97
CA PHE A 31 -31.31 -4.27 17.70
C PHE A 31 -32.39 -5.23 17.17
N GLU A 32 -33.56 -4.71 16.79
CA GLU A 32 -34.67 -5.51 16.22
C GLU A 32 -34.27 -6.19 14.91
N ARG A 33 -33.58 -5.45 14.05
CA ARG A 33 -33.17 -5.86 12.70
C ARG A 33 -31.67 -6.12 12.62
N ALA A 34 -31.01 -6.35 13.75
CA ALA A 34 -29.56 -6.52 13.85
C ALA A 34 -29.02 -7.66 12.97
N GLU A 35 -29.84 -8.66 12.64
CA GLU A 35 -29.47 -9.76 11.73
C GLU A 35 -29.56 -9.40 10.24
N GLU A 36 -30.34 -8.38 9.89
CA GLU A 36 -30.50 -7.87 8.51
C GLU A 36 -29.48 -6.78 8.16
N ILE A 37 -28.96 -6.11 9.19
CA ILE A 37 -27.94 -5.08 9.07
C ILE A 37 -26.58 -5.76 8.94
N THR A 38 -25.88 -5.56 7.82
CA THR A 38 -24.53 -6.05 7.60
C THR A 38 -23.51 -5.24 8.39
N ALA A 39 -23.65 -3.91 8.40
CA ALA A 39 -22.73 -3.02 9.10
C ALA A 39 -23.37 -1.68 9.44
N VAL A 40 -22.90 -1.05 10.53
CA VAL A 40 -23.06 0.40 10.75
C VAL A 40 -22.06 1.13 9.87
N VAL A 41 -22.44 2.26 9.26
CA VAL A 41 -21.61 3.05 8.35
C VAL A 41 -21.55 4.50 8.81
N HIS A 42 -20.36 5.09 8.77
CA HIS A 42 -20.16 6.52 9.00
C HIS A 42 -18.85 6.96 8.32
N ASP A 43 -18.77 8.22 7.88
CA ASP A 43 -17.61 8.72 7.14
C ASP A 43 -16.35 8.85 8.02
N SER A 44 -16.55 9.16 9.31
CA SER A 44 -15.50 9.12 10.33
C SER A 44 -15.39 7.74 10.97
N PRO A 45 -14.24 7.03 10.85
CA PRO A 45 -14.02 5.73 11.50
C PRO A 45 -14.13 5.80 13.03
N GLY A 46 -13.74 6.93 13.64
CA GLY A 46 -13.81 7.14 15.08
C GLY A 46 -15.25 7.23 15.59
N ALA A 47 -16.11 7.95 14.85
CA ALA A 47 -17.53 8.03 15.17
C ALA A 47 -18.24 6.68 14.96
N GLN A 48 -17.92 5.96 13.89
CA GLN A 48 -18.41 4.59 13.67
C GLN A 48 -18.00 3.66 14.82
N MET A 49 -16.74 3.72 15.26
CA MET A 49 -16.26 2.95 16.41
C MET A 49 -17.02 3.33 17.68
N ALA A 50 -17.20 4.63 17.95
CA ALA A 50 -17.91 5.12 19.12
C ALA A 50 -19.40 4.71 19.14
N LEU A 51 -20.05 4.56 17.97
CA LEU A 51 -21.37 3.96 17.86
C LEU A 51 -21.39 2.49 18.30
N TYR A 52 -20.41 1.69 17.88
CA TYR A 52 -20.28 0.31 18.39
C TYR A 52 -20.06 0.26 19.90
N GLU A 53 -19.26 1.19 20.45
CA GLU A 53 -19.10 1.33 21.90
C GLU A 53 -20.46 1.58 22.58
N LEU A 54 -21.25 2.53 22.07
CA LEU A 54 -22.59 2.78 22.59
C LEU A 54 -23.46 1.51 22.57
N LEU A 55 -23.52 0.81 21.42
CA LEU A 55 -24.34 -0.40 21.27
C LEU A 55 -23.90 -1.52 22.23
N LEU A 56 -22.59 -1.74 22.39
CA LEU A 56 -22.05 -2.70 23.35
C LEU A 56 -22.38 -2.32 24.79
N GLY A 57 -22.30 -1.02 25.12
CA GLY A 57 -22.68 -0.50 26.42
C GLY A 57 -24.18 -0.73 26.73
N LEU A 58 -25.06 -0.55 25.74
CA LEU A 58 -26.49 -0.80 25.89
C LEU A 58 -26.83 -2.29 26.05
N CYS A 59 -26.10 -3.19 25.37
CA CYS A 59 -26.23 -4.63 25.61
C CYS A 59 -25.94 -4.98 27.08
N ALA A 60 -24.85 -4.42 27.63
CA ALA A 60 -24.50 -4.63 29.03
C ALA A 60 -25.53 -3.99 29.99
N ALA A 61 -25.97 -2.77 29.70
CA ALA A 61 -26.93 -2.02 30.52
C ALA A 61 -28.30 -2.68 30.63
N THR A 62 -28.74 -3.38 29.58
CA THR A 62 -30.02 -4.11 29.53
C THR A 62 -29.92 -5.52 30.10
N GLY A 63 -28.73 -5.94 30.57
CA GLY A 63 -28.49 -7.29 31.08
C GLY A 63 -28.42 -8.38 30.00
N VAL A 64 -28.44 -8.00 28.71
CA VAL A 64 -28.34 -8.92 27.57
C VAL A 64 -26.87 -9.05 27.17
N HIS A 65 -26.09 -9.72 28.02
CA HIS A 65 -24.69 -10.03 27.80
C HIS A 65 -24.32 -11.41 28.35
N PRO A 66 -23.27 -12.06 27.83
CA PRO A 66 -22.80 -13.33 28.39
C PRO A 66 -22.17 -13.09 29.77
N ARG A 67 -22.34 -14.07 30.67
CA ARG A 67 -21.74 -14.08 32.02
C ARG A 67 -20.41 -14.79 32.10
N THR A 68 -20.16 -15.71 31.17
CA THR A 68 -18.93 -16.51 31.11
C THR A 68 -18.42 -16.64 29.68
N ALA A 69 -17.14 -16.95 29.52
CA ALA A 69 -16.56 -17.19 28.19
C ALA A 69 -17.23 -18.38 27.47
N ALA A 70 -17.71 -19.39 28.21
CA ALA A 70 -18.46 -20.51 27.64
C ALA A 70 -19.83 -20.05 27.11
N GLN A 71 -20.56 -19.25 27.88
CA GLN A 71 -21.84 -18.68 27.44
C GLN A 71 -21.66 -17.74 26.23
N HIS A 72 -20.61 -16.93 26.21
CA HIS A 72 -20.27 -16.10 25.04
C HIS A 72 -20.06 -16.96 23.79
N ARG A 73 -19.25 -18.03 23.89
CA ARG A 73 -19.05 -18.96 22.77
C ARG A 73 -20.37 -19.58 22.30
N GLN A 74 -21.22 -19.98 23.24
CA GLN A 74 -22.55 -20.48 22.93
C GLN A 74 -23.39 -19.43 22.21
N TRP A 75 -23.43 -18.18 22.70
CA TRP A 75 -24.19 -17.10 22.08
C TRP A 75 -23.75 -16.81 20.64
N VAL A 76 -22.44 -16.80 20.39
CA VAL A 76 -21.90 -16.64 19.04
C VAL A 76 -22.26 -17.83 18.15
N THR A 77 -22.15 -19.06 18.65
CA THR A 77 -22.39 -20.28 17.87
C THR A 77 -23.88 -20.48 17.56
N ASP A 78 -24.73 -20.26 18.55
CA ASP A 78 -26.18 -20.48 18.49
C ASP A 78 -26.93 -19.23 17.98
N ARG A 79 -26.20 -18.15 17.64
CA ARG A 79 -26.74 -16.84 17.22
C ARG A 79 -27.81 -16.30 18.19
N HIS A 80 -27.47 -16.21 19.47
CA HIS A 80 -28.40 -15.76 20.51
C HIS A 80 -29.10 -14.44 20.12
N PRO A 81 -30.45 -14.36 20.15
CA PRO A 81 -31.18 -13.18 19.68
C PRO A 81 -30.86 -11.95 20.55
N LEU A 82 -30.75 -10.79 19.90
CA LEU A 82 -30.50 -9.50 20.56
C LEU A 82 -31.76 -8.62 20.65
N THR A 83 -32.91 -9.12 20.19
CA THR A 83 -34.20 -8.40 20.21
C THR A 83 -34.67 -8.03 21.61
N ALA A 84 -34.29 -8.83 22.62
CA ALA A 84 -34.56 -8.55 24.02
C ALA A 84 -34.00 -7.18 24.47
N ILE A 85 -32.94 -6.68 23.83
CA ILE A 85 -32.39 -5.34 24.09
C ILE A 85 -33.40 -4.28 23.65
N ALA A 86 -33.96 -4.41 22.45
CA ALA A 86 -35.00 -3.50 21.97
C ALA A 86 -36.24 -3.54 22.88
N ASP A 87 -36.64 -4.73 23.33
CA ASP A 87 -37.76 -4.89 24.26
C ASP A 87 -37.53 -4.15 25.57
N GLN A 88 -36.33 -4.26 26.16
CA GLN A 88 -35.93 -3.49 27.35
C GLN A 88 -35.88 -1.98 27.07
N LEU A 89 -35.34 -1.55 25.93
CA LEU A 89 -35.26 -0.13 25.59
C LEU A 89 -36.63 0.53 25.39
N ARG A 90 -37.68 -0.24 25.09
CA ARG A 90 -39.07 0.26 24.97
C ARG A 90 -39.76 0.46 26.33
N THR A 91 -39.22 -0.07 27.42
CA THR A 91 -39.84 0.10 28.74
C THR A 91 -39.73 1.55 29.22
N GLU A 92 -40.61 1.90 30.16
CA GLU A 92 -40.64 3.22 30.81
C GLU A 92 -39.34 3.52 31.58
N ASP A 93 -38.57 2.50 31.97
CA ASP A 93 -37.27 2.66 32.65
C ASP A 93 -36.26 3.45 31.81
N PHE A 94 -36.42 3.44 30.48
CA PHE A 94 -35.56 4.16 29.54
C PHE A 94 -36.14 5.51 29.07
N ASP A 95 -37.29 5.93 29.62
CA ASP A 95 -37.92 7.19 29.22
C ASP A 95 -37.05 8.40 29.55
N GLY A 96 -36.84 9.22 28.52
CA GLY A 96 -35.97 10.40 28.57
C GLY A 96 -34.47 10.11 28.70
N LEU A 97 -34.04 8.89 29.03
CA LEU A 97 -32.61 8.58 29.28
C LEU A 97 -31.70 8.72 28.06
N LEU A 98 -32.25 8.44 26.88
CA LEU A 98 -31.56 8.50 25.59
C LEU A 98 -32.09 9.65 24.72
N ASP A 99 -32.62 10.70 25.35
CA ASP A 99 -33.02 11.94 24.68
C ASP A 99 -31.88 12.96 24.72
N LEU A 100 -31.35 13.28 23.53
CA LEU A 100 -30.24 14.23 23.37
C LEU A 100 -30.67 15.67 23.70
N THR A 101 -31.96 15.97 23.62
CA THR A 101 -32.53 17.30 23.86
C THR A 101 -33.23 17.42 25.20
N HIS A 102 -33.10 16.41 26.08
CA HIS A 102 -33.79 16.40 27.36
C HIS A 102 -33.45 17.67 28.16
N PRO A 103 -34.45 18.37 28.74
CA PRO A 103 -34.23 19.63 29.42
C PRO A 103 -33.34 19.49 30.66
N GLU A 104 -33.43 18.43 31.45
CA GLU A 104 -32.62 18.33 32.68
C GLU A 104 -31.45 17.33 32.59
N HIS A 105 -31.61 16.26 31.83
CA HIS A 105 -30.68 15.14 31.73
C HIS A 105 -30.39 14.79 30.26
N PRO A 106 -29.89 15.73 29.45
CA PRO A 106 -29.59 15.48 28.05
C PRO A 106 -28.58 14.33 27.93
N PHE A 107 -28.89 13.40 27.02
CA PHE A 107 -28.10 12.19 26.82
C PHE A 107 -26.65 12.52 26.46
N ALA A 108 -25.71 11.84 27.11
CA ALA A 108 -24.26 12.02 27.01
C ALA A 108 -23.77 13.46 27.25
N GLN A 109 -24.57 14.32 27.88
CA GLN A 109 -24.28 15.73 28.04
C GLN A 109 -24.25 16.18 29.51
N ASN A 110 -23.74 17.39 29.74
CA ASN A 110 -23.66 18.05 31.03
C ASN A 110 -24.58 19.27 31.08
N ALA A 111 -25.80 19.09 31.58
CA ALA A 111 -26.77 20.17 31.74
C ALA A 111 -26.30 21.32 32.65
N LEU A 112 -25.30 21.11 33.52
CA LEU A 112 -24.74 22.19 34.35
C LEU A 112 -24.12 23.30 33.49
N LEU A 113 -23.76 23.01 32.24
CA LEU A 113 -23.20 24.00 31.31
C LEU A 113 -24.22 25.02 30.79
N ARG A 114 -25.52 24.80 31.00
CA ARG A 114 -26.58 25.62 30.40
C ARG A 114 -26.46 27.13 30.68
N PRO A 115 -26.14 27.58 31.91
CA PRO A 115 -25.96 29.02 32.19
C PRO A 115 -24.85 29.68 31.35
N HIS A 116 -23.97 28.89 30.74
CA HIS A 116 -22.84 29.38 29.96
C HIS A 116 -23.05 29.26 28.45
N LEU A 117 -24.18 28.70 27.98
CA LEU A 117 -24.39 28.33 26.57
C LEU A 117 -24.28 29.51 25.59
N ALA A 118 -24.53 30.74 26.08
CA ALA A 118 -24.30 31.97 25.32
C ALA A 118 -22.83 32.16 24.87
N HIS A 119 -21.87 31.49 25.53
CA HIS A 119 -20.46 31.47 25.17
C HIS A 119 -20.06 30.25 24.33
N GLY A 120 -21.02 29.47 23.84
CA GLY A 120 -20.77 28.32 22.98
C GLY A 120 -20.10 28.68 21.66
N TYR A 121 -19.36 27.72 21.13
CA TYR A 121 -18.74 27.78 19.81
C TYR A 121 -19.62 27.02 18.80
N GLY A 122 -19.27 27.10 17.53
CA GLY A 122 -19.90 26.34 16.47
C GLY A 122 -19.76 24.82 16.62
N PRO A 123 -20.60 24.04 15.94
CA PRO A 123 -20.58 22.57 16.02
C PRO A 123 -19.30 21.94 15.48
N ALA A 124 -18.52 22.65 14.66
CA ALA A 124 -17.20 22.21 14.20
C ALA A 124 -16.24 21.84 15.37
N GLN A 125 -16.48 22.37 16.58
CA GLN A 125 -15.74 21.99 17.78
C GLN A 125 -15.93 20.50 18.17
N LEU A 126 -17.05 19.87 17.80
CA LEU A 126 -17.32 18.46 18.11
C LEU A 126 -16.58 17.51 17.18
N GLU A 127 -16.38 17.87 15.92
CA GLU A 127 -15.73 17.00 14.94
C GLU A 127 -14.22 17.03 15.16
N LEU A 128 -13.62 15.90 15.57
CA LEU A 128 -12.20 15.82 15.90
C LEU A 128 -11.30 16.22 14.72
N GLU A 129 -11.77 15.94 13.51
CA GLU A 129 -11.11 16.25 12.24
C GLU A 129 -11.16 17.75 11.90
N ARG A 130 -12.20 18.47 12.38
CA ARG A 130 -12.38 19.91 12.14
C ARG A 130 -11.92 20.77 13.31
N ALA A 131 -11.80 20.21 14.50
CA ALA A 131 -11.48 20.95 15.72
C ALA A 131 -9.99 21.36 15.84
N GLY A 132 -9.12 20.84 14.97
CA GLY A 132 -7.67 21.11 14.97
C GLY A 132 -7.29 22.49 14.42
N ASP A 133 -6.05 22.91 14.67
CA ASP A 133 -5.50 24.14 14.07
C ASP A 133 -5.47 24.00 12.54
N TYR A 134 -6.33 24.74 11.83
CA TYR A 134 -6.32 24.73 10.36
C TYR A 134 -5.00 25.32 9.85
N VAL A 135 -4.21 24.49 9.17
CA VAL A 135 -2.80 24.75 8.76
C VAL A 135 -2.63 26.05 7.94
N LEU A 136 -3.70 26.55 7.32
CA LEU A 136 -3.65 27.74 6.48
C LEU A 136 -3.67 29.07 7.24
N LEU A 137 -4.21 29.13 8.47
CA LEU A 137 -4.44 30.40 9.17
C LEU A 137 -3.96 30.43 10.64
N PHE A 138 -3.63 29.30 11.25
CA PHE A 138 -3.30 29.22 12.68
C PHE A 138 -4.33 29.95 13.57
N ASP A 139 -5.60 29.95 13.15
CA ASP A 139 -6.69 30.66 13.82
C ASP A 139 -7.90 29.74 14.01
N HIS A 140 -8.48 29.83 15.20
CA HIS A 140 -9.69 29.14 15.63
C HIS A 140 -10.98 29.84 15.17
N VAL A 141 -10.91 30.86 14.31
CA VAL A 141 -12.10 31.53 13.74
C VAL A 141 -13.09 30.55 13.13
N HIS A 142 -12.63 29.47 12.49
CA HIS A 142 -13.50 28.43 11.94
C HIS A 142 -14.31 27.66 13.02
N LEU A 143 -13.86 27.66 14.29
CA LEU A 143 -14.65 27.10 15.39
C LEU A 143 -15.83 27.99 15.78
N HIS A 144 -15.85 29.24 15.33
CA HIS A 144 -17.01 30.13 15.45
C HIS A 144 -17.99 29.98 14.27
N ASP A 145 -17.71 29.07 13.32
CA ASP A 145 -18.63 28.78 12.23
C ASP A 145 -19.98 28.35 12.80
N GLY A 146 -21.01 29.14 12.50
CA GLY A 146 -22.36 28.93 13.00
C GLY A 146 -23.19 28.01 12.11
N GLU A 147 -22.62 27.40 11.07
CA GLU A 147 -23.35 26.47 10.21
C GLU A 147 -23.93 25.32 11.06
N PRO A 148 -25.26 25.25 11.22
CA PRO A 148 -25.87 24.23 12.07
C PRO A 148 -25.71 22.85 11.46
N VAL A 149 -25.42 21.85 12.29
CA VAL A 149 -25.34 20.44 11.86
C VAL A 149 -26.61 19.68 12.26
N PRO A 150 -27.03 18.67 11.48
CA PRO A 150 -28.10 17.76 11.90
C PRO A 150 -27.81 17.12 13.26
N ILE A 151 -28.85 16.91 14.06
CA ILE A 151 -28.70 16.38 15.42
C ILE A 151 -28.07 14.98 15.45
N GLU A 152 -28.30 14.16 14.42
CA GLU A 152 -27.65 12.85 14.27
C GLU A 152 -26.13 12.96 14.07
N ASP A 153 -25.66 13.97 13.34
CA ASP A 153 -24.24 14.17 13.09
C ASP A 153 -23.55 14.72 14.35
N ALA A 154 -24.22 15.66 15.04
CA ALA A 154 -23.78 16.13 16.35
C ALA A 154 -23.71 14.99 17.39
N PHE A 155 -24.66 14.06 17.33
CA PHE A 155 -24.70 12.88 18.19
C PHE A 155 -23.48 11.98 17.94
N HIS A 156 -23.14 11.69 16.69
CA HIS A 156 -21.96 10.90 16.34
C HIS A 156 -20.66 11.56 16.78
N ALA A 157 -20.52 12.86 16.52
CA ALA A 157 -19.35 13.63 16.91
C ALA A 157 -19.21 13.71 18.45
N LEU A 158 -20.32 13.84 19.17
CA LEU A 158 -20.35 13.78 20.64
C LEU A 158 -19.81 12.45 21.17
N LEU A 159 -20.28 11.33 20.64
CA LEU A 159 -19.79 10.00 21.04
C LEU A 159 -18.28 9.86 20.75
N ALA A 160 -17.83 10.31 19.59
CA ALA A 160 -16.41 10.31 19.23
C ALA A 160 -15.57 11.15 20.21
N GLN A 161 -16.04 12.33 20.61
CA GLN A 161 -15.35 13.19 21.58
C GLN A 161 -15.18 12.52 22.95
N HIS A 162 -16.19 11.80 23.43
CA HIS A 162 -16.08 11.05 24.68
C HIS A 162 -15.02 9.95 24.63
N ALA A 163 -14.95 9.23 23.50
CA ALA A 163 -14.05 8.10 23.34
C ALA A 163 -12.61 8.50 22.96
N TYR A 164 -12.46 9.45 22.04
CA TYR A 164 -11.22 9.80 21.34
C TYR A 164 -10.72 11.22 21.57
N GLY A 165 -11.42 12.04 22.37
CA GLY A 165 -10.99 13.42 22.60
C GLY A 165 -9.53 13.51 23.08
N LEU A 166 -8.75 14.46 22.53
CA LEU A 166 -7.37 14.69 22.92
C LEU A 166 -7.23 15.50 24.21
N GLY A 167 -6.16 15.24 24.95
CA GLY A 167 -5.84 16.01 26.15
C GLY A 167 -5.37 17.43 25.83
N GLY A 168 -5.46 18.31 26.82
CA GLY A 168 -4.99 19.69 26.71
C GLY A 168 -6.05 20.73 27.03
N ARG A 169 -5.74 21.99 26.76
CA ARG A 169 -6.62 23.11 27.07
C ARG A 169 -7.80 23.13 26.10
N VAL A 170 -9.01 23.15 26.64
CA VAL A 170 -10.27 23.27 25.87
C VAL A 170 -10.81 24.70 25.94
N MET A 171 -11.74 25.03 25.05
CA MET A 171 -12.36 26.36 24.94
C MET A 171 -13.40 26.60 26.04
N ALA A 172 -12.96 26.48 27.30
CA ALA A 172 -13.76 26.71 28.49
C ALA A 172 -13.09 27.74 29.39
N LYS A 173 -13.89 28.41 30.23
CA LYS A 173 -13.39 29.42 31.18
C LYS A 173 -13.28 28.83 32.58
N THR A 174 -12.19 29.17 33.27
CA THR A 174 -11.94 28.75 34.66
C THR A 174 -13.04 29.23 35.61
N SER A 175 -13.68 30.35 35.31
CA SER A 175 -14.79 30.91 36.11
C SER A 175 -16.08 30.08 36.07
N TRP A 176 -16.22 29.11 35.16
CA TRP A 176 -17.43 28.28 35.08
C TRP A 176 -17.45 27.20 36.16
N PHE A 177 -16.38 26.40 36.27
CA PHE A 177 -16.32 25.27 37.22
C PHE A 177 -14.96 25.08 37.92
N GLY A 178 -13.97 25.91 37.62
CA GLY A 178 -12.59 25.78 38.13
C GLY A 178 -11.58 25.40 37.05
N SER A 179 -10.30 25.36 37.44
CA SER A 179 -9.19 25.18 36.51
C SER A 179 -9.14 23.77 35.91
N ALA A 180 -9.58 22.74 36.64
CA ALA A 180 -9.58 21.38 36.11
C ALA A 180 -10.64 21.16 35.00
N PHE A 181 -11.60 22.09 34.85
CA PHE A 181 -12.58 22.05 33.77
C PHE A 181 -11.98 22.46 32.42
N THR A 182 -10.94 23.31 32.44
CA THR A 182 -10.34 23.88 31.22
C THR A 182 -9.23 23.02 30.64
N TYR A 183 -8.87 21.91 31.30
CA TYR A 183 -7.88 20.95 30.83
C TYR A 183 -8.51 19.56 30.71
N ALA A 184 -8.79 19.15 29.47
CA ALA A 184 -9.32 17.84 29.18
C ALA A 184 -8.23 16.77 29.30
N ALA A 185 -8.63 15.58 29.73
CA ALA A 185 -7.80 14.38 29.68
C ALA A 185 -7.94 13.69 28.31
N VAL A 186 -6.95 12.87 27.99
CA VAL A 186 -7.00 12.01 26.80
C VAL A 186 -8.14 10.99 26.97
N GLY A 187 -9.03 10.90 25.98
CA GLY A 187 -10.11 9.92 25.95
C GLY A 187 -9.56 8.50 25.90
N ARG A 188 -10.32 7.52 26.41
CA ARG A 188 -9.79 6.17 26.64
C ARG A 188 -9.26 5.46 25.39
N LEU A 189 -9.76 5.84 24.20
CA LEU A 189 -9.37 5.26 22.93
C LEU A 189 -8.36 6.13 22.16
N ALA A 190 -8.17 7.40 22.52
CA ALA A 190 -7.38 8.35 21.74
C ALA A 190 -5.89 7.99 21.66
N GLY A 191 -5.36 7.29 22.67
CA GLY A 191 -3.95 6.91 22.76
C GLY A 191 -3.61 5.52 22.23
N ARG A 192 -4.54 4.82 21.57
CA ARG A 192 -4.38 3.42 21.13
C ARG A 192 -5.17 3.06 19.88
N ILE A 193 -4.84 1.91 19.29
CA ILE A 193 -5.68 1.23 18.31
C ILE A 193 -6.78 0.46 19.06
N ARG A 194 -8.04 0.65 18.64
CA ARG A 194 -9.21 -0.11 19.08
C ARG A 194 -9.54 -1.15 18.01
N THR A 195 -9.67 -2.42 18.39
CA THR A 195 -9.99 -3.51 17.45
C THR A 195 -11.35 -4.14 17.76
N LEU A 196 -12.20 -4.29 16.76
CA LEU A 196 -13.45 -5.05 16.82
C LEU A 196 -13.37 -6.29 15.94
N ALA A 197 -14.03 -7.37 16.36
CA ALA A 197 -14.30 -8.50 15.49
C ALA A 197 -15.61 -8.29 14.74
N LEU A 198 -15.56 -8.14 13.42
CA LEU A 198 -16.73 -8.05 12.55
C LEU A 198 -17.23 -9.44 12.19
N GLY A 199 -18.54 -9.62 12.30
CA GLY A 199 -19.27 -10.79 11.84
C GLY A 199 -20.04 -10.51 10.55
N ASP A 200 -20.94 -11.43 10.17
CA ASP A 200 -21.72 -11.32 8.94
C ASP A 200 -22.90 -10.33 9.05
N SER A 201 -23.29 -9.99 10.28
CA SER A 201 -24.34 -9.03 10.62
C SER A 201 -23.93 -8.15 11.80
N LEU A 202 -24.69 -7.10 12.07
CA LEU A 202 -24.55 -6.26 13.26
C LEU A 202 -24.75 -7.09 14.53
N ALA A 203 -25.75 -7.97 14.55
CA ALA A 203 -25.95 -8.89 15.67
C ALA A 203 -24.74 -9.78 15.91
N ASP A 204 -24.17 -10.34 14.84
CA ASP A 204 -22.99 -11.18 14.94
C ASP A 204 -21.76 -10.40 15.41
N THR A 205 -21.56 -9.20 14.88
CA THR A 205 -20.53 -8.25 15.31
C THR A 205 -20.66 -7.91 16.79
N LEU A 206 -21.87 -7.61 17.28
CA LEU A 206 -22.09 -7.33 18.69
C LEU A 206 -21.76 -8.54 19.56
N ARG A 207 -22.28 -9.73 19.23
CA ARG A 207 -22.00 -10.98 19.98
C ARG A 207 -20.51 -11.27 20.10
N LEU A 208 -19.76 -11.11 19.01
CA LEU A 208 -18.30 -11.33 18.98
C LEU A 208 -17.53 -10.41 19.94
N ASN A 209 -18.05 -9.19 20.16
CA ASN A 209 -17.37 -8.17 20.95
C ASN A 209 -17.94 -8.01 22.38
N LEU A 210 -19.03 -8.70 22.73
CA LEU A 210 -19.58 -8.66 24.08
C LEU A 210 -18.61 -9.26 25.10
N THR A 211 -18.39 -8.54 26.19
CA THR A 211 -17.46 -8.93 27.24
C THR A 211 -18.18 -9.83 28.25
N PRO A 212 -17.71 -11.07 28.48
CA PRO A 212 -18.28 -11.89 29.53
C PRO A 212 -18.09 -11.27 30.91
N CYS A 213 -19.17 -11.01 31.64
CA CYS A 213 -19.12 -10.40 32.97
C CYS A 213 -20.31 -10.82 33.83
N ALA A 214 -20.11 -10.91 35.14
CA ALA A 214 -21.18 -11.30 36.07
C ALA A 214 -22.26 -10.21 36.19
N ASP A 215 -21.84 -8.95 36.16
CA ASP A 215 -22.66 -7.74 36.18
C ASP A 215 -22.21 -6.82 35.04
N GLY A 216 -23.18 -6.27 34.29
CA GLY A 216 -22.95 -5.36 33.19
C GLY A 216 -22.47 -3.97 33.63
N GLY A 217 -22.67 -3.61 34.90
CA GLY A 217 -22.29 -2.32 35.47
C GLY A 217 -23.27 -1.19 35.13
N ARG A 218 -22.93 0.04 35.52
CA ARG A 218 -23.82 1.20 35.38
C ARG A 218 -23.56 1.96 34.08
N PHE A 219 -24.60 2.15 33.29
CA PHE A 219 -24.54 2.96 32.08
C PHE A 219 -24.58 4.47 32.39
N ASN A 220 -23.75 5.25 31.69
CA ASN A 220 -23.65 6.70 31.85
C ASN A 220 -24.56 7.43 30.87
N TYR A 221 -25.80 7.70 31.28
CA TYR A 221 -26.76 8.43 30.45
C TYR A 221 -26.49 9.93 30.38
N SER A 222 -26.11 10.56 31.48
CA SER A 222 -25.88 12.01 31.52
C SER A 222 -24.85 12.35 32.60
N TRP A 223 -24.28 13.56 32.55
CA TRP A 223 -23.41 14.05 33.61
C TRP A 223 -24.18 14.25 34.92
N THR A 224 -25.44 14.71 34.82
CA THR A 224 -26.27 15.15 35.96
C THR A 224 -27.17 14.07 36.53
N ARG A 225 -27.17 12.86 35.95
CA ARG A 225 -28.00 11.73 36.38
C ARG A 225 -27.14 10.47 36.51
N GLY A 226 -27.32 9.73 37.59
CA GLY A 226 -26.60 8.48 37.87
C GLY A 226 -25.62 8.62 39.02
N ARG A 227 -24.37 8.21 38.81
CA ARG A 227 -23.36 8.19 39.87
C ARG A 227 -22.82 9.59 40.23
N PRO A 228 -22.30 9.78 41.45
CA PRO A 228 -21.53 10.98 41.78
C PRO A 228 -20.29 11.07 40.90
N ARG A 229 -20.11 12.22 40.23
CA ARG A 229 -18.95 12.49 39.37
C ARG A 229 -17.98 13.45 40.06
N ARG A 230 -16.76 13.52 39.54
CA ARG A 230 -15.77 14.48 40.02
C ARG A 230 -16.29 15.91 39.90
N THR A 231 -15.91 16.78 40.84
CA THR A 231 -16.01 18.22 40.65
C THR A 231 -14.83 18.70 39.79
N PHE A 232 -14.83 19.96 39.39
CA PHE A 232 -13.70 20.57 38.66
C PHE A 232 -12.91 21.57 39.50
N SER A 233 -13.18 21.58 40.81
CA SER A 233 -12.59 22.46 41.80
C SER A 233 -12.36 21.68 43.10
N GLY A 234 -11.38 22.12 43.89
CA GLY A 234 -11.06 21.49 45.17
C GLY A 234 -10.40 20.10 45.03
N PRO A 235 -10.38 19.32 46.13
CA PRO A 235 -9.69 18.03 46.20
C PRO A 235 -10.19 16.98 45.20
N ASP A 236 -11.48 17.00 44.88
CA ASP A 236 -12.12 16.04 43.96
C ASP A 236 -11.81 16.32 42.48
N ALA A 237 -11.17 17.45 42.15
CA ALA A 237 -10.86 17.84 40.78
C ALA A 237 -10.03 16.81 39.99
N LYS A 238 -9.23 15.99 40.70
CA LYS A 238 -8.38 14.94 40.09
C LYS A 238 -8.90 13.53 40.35
N LYS A 239 -10.10 13.40 40.91
CA LYS A 239 -10.67 12.10 41.27
C LYS A 239 -10.87 11.25 40.02
N THR A 240 -10.23 10.09 40.03
CA THR A 240 -10.42 9.01 39.07
C THR A 240 -11.49 8.06 39.56
N HIS A 241 -12.07 7.28 38.66
CA HIS A 241 -12.85 6.11 39.04
C HIS A 241 -12.48 4.91 38.17
N THR A 242 -12.61 3.73 38.76
CA THR A 242 -12.51 2.46 38.07
C THR A 242 -13.87 2.13 37.45
N PRO A 243 -13.95 1.78 36.15
CA PRO A 243 -15.21 1.33 35.55
C PRO A 243 -15.81 0.13 36.31
N ASP A 244 -17.11 0.17 36.63
CA ASP A 244 -17.79 -0.90 37.40
C ASP A 244 -18.36 -2.04 36.53
N GLY A 245 -18.22 -1.92 35.20
CA GLY A 245 -18.55 -2.96 34.24
C GLY A 245 -18.46 -2.46 32.79
N PRO A 246 -18.77 -3.31 31.80
CA PRO A 246 -18.73 -2.92 30.39
C PRO A 246 -19.67 -1.78 30.05
N ALA A 247 -20.86 -1.69 30.65
CA ALA A 247 -21.79 -0.59 30.41
C ALA A 247 -21.15 0.76 30.75
N ASP A 248 -20.42 0.84 31.87
CA ASP A 248 -19.71 2.03 32.33
C ASP A 248 -18.52 2.38 31.42
N LEU A 249 -17.69 1.38 31.11
CA LEU A 249 -16.52 1.52 30.24
C LEU A 249 -16.89 2.02 28.83
N HIS A 250 -17.97 1.50 28.27
CA HIS A 250 -18.41 1.80 26.92
C HIS A 250 -19.19 3.11 26.81
N SER A 251 -19.70 3.64 27.93
CA SER A 251 -20.47 4.89 27.99
C SER A 251 -19.75 6.04 28.70
N THR A 252 -18.46 5.88 29.05
CA THR A 252 -17.71 6.87 29.83
C THR A 252 -17.83 8.28 29.26
N LEU A 253 -18.13 9.26 30.11
CA LEU A 253 -18.27 10.66 29.71
C LEU A 253 -16.92 11.37 29.77
N GLY A 254 -16.00 11.02 28.85
CA GLY A 254 -14.65 11.59 28.81
C GLY A 254 -14.60 13.11 28.57
N ARG A 255 -15.74 13.74 28.24
CA ARG A 255 -15.93 15.17 28.03
C ARG A 255 -17.17 15.63 28.79
N SER A 256 -17.21 16.91 29.16
CA SER A 256 -18.46 17.58 29.54
C SER A 256 -18.93 18.38 28.34
N VAL A 257 -20.02 17.96 27.70
CA VAL A 257 -20.54 18.62 26.50
C VAL A 257 -21.97 19.08 26.71
N LEU A 258 -22.37 20.21 26.15
CA LEU A 258 -23.77 20.61 26.04
C LEU A 258 -24.03 21.17 24.64
N LEU A 259 -25.08 20.65 24.01
CA LEU A 259 -25.52 21.04 22.67
C LEU A 259 -26.65 22.07 22.77
N SER A 260 -26.59 23.07 21.89
CA SER A 260 -27.70 23.99 21.63
C SER A 260 -28.51 23.43 20.48
N ALA A 261 -29.57 22.69 20.80
CA ALA A 261 -30.49 22.15 19.80
C ALA A 261 -31.62 23.15 19.51
N ARG A 262 -31.94 23.34 18.23
CA ARG A 262 -33.09 24.14 17.78
C ARG A 262 -33.70 23.55 16.51
N ALA A 263 -34.91 23.97 16.18
CA ALA A 263 -35.47 23.70 14.86
C ALA A 263 -34.83 24.62 13.80
N ASP A 264 -34.58 24.07 12.61
CA ASP A 264 -34.27 24.83 11.41
C ASP A 264 -35.55 25.35 10.72
N GLU A 265 -35.39 25.99 9.56
CA GLU A 265 -36.51 26.56 8.78
C GLU A 265 -37.53 25.51 8.30
N ILE A 266 -37.13 24.25 8.22
CA ILE A 266 -37.95 23.12 7.76
C ILE A 266 -38.44 22.28 8.94
N GLY A 267 -38.16 22.71 10.18
CA GLY A 267 -38.57 22.02 11.41
C GLY A 267 -37.67 20.85 11.81
N ARG A 268 -36.51 20.66 11.17
CA ARG A 268 -35.54 19.62 11.57
C ARG A 268 -34.75 20.10 12.77
N VAL A 269 -34.42 19.19 13.69
CA VAL A 269 -33.60 19.54 14.85
C VAL A 269 -32.12 19.58 14.42
N VAL A 270 -31.50 20.74 14.61
CA VAL A 270 -30.10 21.02 14.30
C VAL A 270 -29.37 21.53 15.55
N VAL A 271 -28.05 21.39 15.56
CA VAL A 271 -27.16 21.92 16.58
C VAL A 271 -26.37 23.08 16.01
N ASP A 272 -26.53 24.26 16.58
CA ASP A 272 -25.84 25.48 16.12
C ASP A 272 -24.73 25.94 17.06
N LYS A 273 -24.75 25.50 18.32
CA LYS A 273 -23.71 25.82 19.31
C LYS A 273 -23.39 24.65 20.22
N VAL A 274 -22.16 24.66 20.71
CA VAL A 274 -21.61 23.64 21.58
C VAL A 274 -20.80 24.30 22.69
N LEU A 275 -20.94 23.77 23.90
CA LEU A 275 -19.97 23.95 24.97
C LEU A 275 -19.27 22.64 25.24
N MET A 276 -17.96 22.70 25.42
CA MET A 276 -17.16 21.54 25.78
C MET A 276 -16.13 21.87 26.85
N GLY A 277 -16.01 20.99 27.83
CA GLY A 277 -15.01 21.03 28.88
C GLY A 277 -14.48 19.65 29.24
N ALA A 278 -13.63 19.60 30.27
CA ALA A 278 -13.10 18.35 30.78
C ALA A 278 -14.22 17.42 31.28
N GLY A 279 -14.11 16.13 31.00
CA GLY A 279 -15.04 15.11 31.48
C GLY A 279 -14.48 14.28 32.62
N GLU A 280 -14.78 13.00 32.63
CA GLU A 280 -14.33 12.05 33.65
C GLU A 280 -12.86 11.66 33.50
N LEU A 281 -12.28 11.17 34.59
CA LEU A 281 -10.96 10.53 34.60
C LEU A 281 -11.15 9.06 34.98
N LEU A 282 -10.62 8.17 34.14
CA LEU A 282 -10.65 6.73 34.41
C LEU A 282 -9.31 6.25 34.96
N GLU A 283 -9.38 5.28 35.85
CA GLU A 283 -8.21 4.46 36.19
C GLU A 283 -8.01 3.38 35.11
N PRO A 284 -6.79 3.17 34.61
CA PRO A 284 -6.52 2.09 33.67
C PRO A 284 -6.77 0.74 34.34
N THR A 285 -7.73 -0.03 33.83
CA THR A 285 -7.97 -1.41 34.26
C THR A 285 -7.48 -2.40 33.21
N PRO A 286 -7.07 -3.62 33.58
CA PRO A 286 -6.80 -4.66 32.60
C PRO A 286 -7.99 -4.91 31.65
N ASP A 287 -9.22 -4.83 32.15
CA ASP A 287 -10.44 -5.05 31.38
C ASP A 287 -10.68 -3.94 30.33
N SER A 288 -10.16 -2.73 30.57
CA SER A 288 -10.21 -1.62 29.61
C SER A 288 -9.34 -1.81 28.35
N LEU A 289 -8.48 -2.85 28.36
CA LEU A 289 -7.53 -3.20 27.31
C LEU A 289 -7.79 -4.59 26.69
N GLN A 290 -8.96 -5.19 26.91
CA GLN A 290 -9.29 -6.53 26.40
C GLN A 290 -9.22 -6.67 24.86
N ASP A 291 -9.25 -5.54 24.15
CA ASP A 291 -9.21 -5.46 22.69
C ASP A 291 -7.92 -4.85 22.14
N ALA A 292 -7.03 -4.42 23.04
CA ALA A 292 -5.81 -3.73 22.69
C ALA A 292 -4.74 -4.73 22.29
N ALA A 293 -4.19 -4.57 21.08
CA ALA A 293 -2.91 -5.18 20.76
C ALA A 293 -1.79 -4.39 21.44
N MET A 294 -0.80 -5.11 21.95
CA MET A 294 0.32 -4.52 22.68
C MET A 294 1.59 -4.50 21.82
N ASN A 295 2.35 -3.40 21.92
CA ASN A 295 3.70 -3.27 21.41
C ASN A 295 4.65 -3.10 22.60
N GLY A 296 5.25 -4.21 23.05
CA GLY A 296 5.88 -4.28 24.37
C GLY A 296 4.85 -4.06 25.47
N ASP A 297 5.13 -3.14 26.40
CA ASP A 297 4.26 -2.85 27.55
C ASP A 297 3.17 -1.80 27.25
N LYS A 298 3.13 -1.26 26.03
CA LYS A 298 2.20 -0.19 25.65
C LYS A 298 1.19 -0.68 24.62
N PRO A 299 -0.06 -0.20 24.65
CA PRO A 299 -1.00 -0.42 23.55
C PRO A 299 -0.41 0.07 22.23
N LEU A 300 -0.71 -0.65 21.14
CA LEU A 300 -0.38 -0.23 19.79
C LEU A 300 -1.02 1.14 19.52
N GLN A 301 -0.26 2.06 18.93
CA GLN A 301 -0.70 3.44 18.68
C GLN A 301 -0.74 3.71 17.17
N ALA A 302 -1.64 4.61 16.74
CA ALA A 302 -1.68 5.08 15.38
C ALA A 302 -0.46 5.94 15.04
N SER A 303 -0.07 5.97 13.76
CA SER A 303 1.06 6.77 13.29
C SER A 303 0.81 7.26 11.88
N GLU A 304 1.05 8.55 11.63
CA GLU A 304 1.00 9.14 10.29
C GLU A 304 2.05 8.53 9.35
N LYS A 305 3.20 8.15 9.91
CA LYS A 305 4.37 7.68 9.15
C LYS A 305 4.29 6.20 8.81
N LYS A 306 3.27 5.50 9.30
CA LYS A 306 3.19 4.04 9.25
C LYS A 306 1.76 3.55 9.11
N ALA A 307 1.47 2.97 7.95
CA ALA A 307 0.23 2.22 7.72
C ALA A 307 0.08 1.07 8.73
N LEU A 308 -1.15 0.82 9.19
CA LEU A 308 -1.45 -0.10 10.28
C LEU A 308 -1.04 -1.55 9.98
N TRP A 309 -1.19 -2.01 8.73
CA TRP A 309 -0.79 -3.36 8.32
C TRP A 309 0.68 -3.68 8.61
N ARG A 310 1.57 -2.68 8.66
CA ARG A 310 3.00 -2.85 8.99
C ARG A 310 3.21 -3.32 10.44
N ASP A 311 2.20 -3.16 11.31
CA ASP A 311 2.15 -3.64 12.68
C ASP A 311 1.07 -4.70 12.92
N ALA A 312 0.47 -5.27 11.85
CA ALA A 312 -0.59 -6.28 11.99
C ALA A 312 -0.14 -7.52 12.78
N HIS A 313 1.16 -7.82 12.79
CA HIS A 313 1.72 -8.90 13.61
C HIS A 313 1.45 -8.72 15.11
N ALA A 314 1.31 -7.48 15.60
CA ALA A 314 0.93 -7.21 16.99
C ALA A 314 -0.52 -7.61 17.28
N LEU A 315 -1.44 -7.43 16.32
CA LEU A 315 -2.84 -7.88 16.44
C LEU A 315 -2.91 -9.40 16.61
N TYR A 316 -2.16 -10.14 15.79
CA TYR A 316 -2.10 -11.60 15.91
C TYR A 316 -1.28 -12.08 17.12
N ALA A 317 -0.30 -11.31 17.56
CA ALA A 317 0.44 -11.60 18.79
C ALA A 317 -0.46 -11.50 20.02
N ALA A 318 -1.45 -10.60 20.02
CA ALA A 318 -2.44 -10.47 21.09
C ALA A 318 -3.32 -11.73 21.26
N ALA A 319 -3.43 -12.56 20.22
CA ALA A 319 -4.10 -13.87 20.28
C ALA A 319 -3.26 -14.97 20.93
N THR A 320 -1.99 -14.72 21.25
CA THR A 320 -1.19 -15.68 22.02
C THR A 320 -1.77 -15.75 23.43
N PRO A 321 -2.07 -16.95 23.98
CA PRO A 321 -2.79 -17.07 25.24
C PRO A 321 -2.14 -16.23 26.35
N SER A 322 -2.81 -15.14 26.72
CA SER A 322 -2.56 -14.50 27.99
C SER A 322 -3.17 -15.38 29.08
N ALA A 323 -2.62 -15.36 30.30
CA ALA A 323 -3.14 -16.17 31.41
C ALA A 323 -4.62 -15.86 31.76
N LYS A 324 -5.25 -14.85 31.15
CA LYS A 324 -6.57 -14.33 31.52
C LYS A 324 -7.73 -15.01 30.77
N GLY A 325 -7.53 -15.48 29.54
CA GLY A 325 -8.52 -16.26 28.77
C GLY A 325 -9.88 -15.57 28.50
N SER A 326 -10.06 -14.32 28.93
CA SER A 326 -11.29 -13.54 28.86
C SER A 326 -11.20 -12.36 27.90
N ASP A 327 -10.02 -12.01 27.37
CA ASP A 327 -9.85 -10.93 26.40
C ASP A 327 -10.42 -11.29 25.01
N LEU A 328 -10.62 -10.29 24.14
CA LEU A 328 -11.22 -10.48 22.82
C LEU A 328 -10.49 -11.56 22.02
N PHE A 329 -9.16 -11.44 21.90
CA PHE A 329 -8.37 -12.34 21.06
C PHE A 329 -8.38 -13.77 21.60
N SER A 330 -8.26 -13.95 22.91
CA SER A 330 -8.41 -15.25 23.58
C SER A 330 -9.76 -15.90 23.30
N ARG A 331 -10.85 -15.11 23.25
CA ARG A 331 -12.19 -15.63 22.89
C ARG A 331 -12.23 -16.03 21.42
N LEU A 332 -11.68 -15.22 20.52
CA LEU A 332 -11.68 -15.49 19.08
C LEU A 332 -10.84 -16.72 18.70
N VAL A 333 -9.73 -16.99 19.38
CA VAL A 333 -8.91 -18.21 19.15
C VAL A 333 -9.72 -19.49 19.37
N ARG A 334 -10.69 -19.46 20.31
CA ARG A 334 -11.56 -20.59 20.63
C ARG A 334 -12.76 -20.73 19.67
N LEU A 335 -12.96 -19.76 18.77
CA LEU A 335 -13.96 -19.84 17.72
C LEU A 335 -13.39 -20.59 16.52
N ASN A 336 -14.17 -21.55 16.02
CA ASN A 336 -13.81 -22.34 14.85
C ASN A 336 -14.45 -21.79 13.58
N ARG A 337 -14.31 -20.47 13.36
CA ARG A 337 -14.80 -19.79 12.16
C ARG A 337 -13.93 -18.58 11.83
N PRO A 338 -13.85 -18.16 10.56
CA PRO A 338 -13.21 -16.91 10.19
C PRO A 338 -14.02 -15.71 10.71
N VAL A 339 -13.31 -14.65 11.06
CA VAL A 339 -13.85 -13.31 11.37
C VAL A 339 -12.92 -12.24 10.77
N ARG A 340 -13.39 -11.00 10.70
CA ARG A 340 -12.56 -9.85 10.31
C ARG A 340 -12.24 -9.02 11.56
N LEU A 341 -10.99 -8.63 11.75
CA LEU A 341 -10.56 -7.70 12.79
C LEU A 341 -10.48 -6.30 12.18
N TRP A 342 -11.43 -5.43 12.53
CA TRP A 342 -11.42 -4.04 12.13
C TRP A 342 -10.76 -3.19 13.21
N SER A 343 -9.68 -2.50 12.85
CA SER A 343 -8.83 -1.77 13.78
C SER A 343 -8.78 -0.29 13.41
N VAL A 344 -9.11 0.58 14.38
CA VAL A 344 -9.19 2.03 14.21
C VAL A 344 -8.34 2.74 15.25
N GLY A 345 -7.61 3.78 14.85
CA GLY A 345 -6.87 4.65 15.75
C GLY A 345 -6.82 6.09 15.28
N LEU A 346 -6.79 7.02 16.23
CA LEU A 346 -6.66 8.45 15.98
C LEU A 346 -5.19 8.79 15.76
N ILE A 347 -4.86 9.41 14.61
CA ILE A 347 -3.53 9.98 14.38
C ILE A 347 -3.53 11.38 14.97
N ALA A 348 -2.70 11.56 16.00
CA ALA A 348 -2.50 12.87 16.62
C ALA A 348 -1.03 13.10 16.97
N GLU A 349 -0.56 14.32 16.70
CA GLU A 349 0.71 14.82 17.23
C GLU A 349 0.40 15.87 18.30
N ASN A 350 0.65 15.51 19.57
CA ASN A 350 0.22 16.28 20.73
C ASN A 350 -1.31 16.52 20.77
N ARG A 351 -1.75 17.74 20.42
CA ARG A 351 -3.16 18.16 20.39
C ARG A 351 -3.73 18.24 18.98
N ASN A 352 -2.91 18.02 17.96
CA ASN A 352 -3.29 18.20 16.57
C ASN A 352 -3.71 16.86 15.98
N VAL A 353 -4.99 16.73 15.66
CA VAL A 353 -5.52 15.59 14.90
C VAL A 353 -5.10 15.76 13.44
N THR A 354 -4.43 14.76 12.87
CA THR A 354 -4.07 14.75 11.44
C THR A 354 -4.90 13.76 10.64
N GLY A 355 -5.59 12.83 11.30
CA GLY A 355 -6.56 11.93 10.66
C GLY A 355 -6.78 10.65 11.45
N TRP A 356 -7.25 9.62 10.74
CA TRP A 356 -7.49 8.29 11.28
C TRP A 356 -6.65 7.25 10.55
N VAL A 357 -6.23 6.21 11.26
CA VAL A 357 -5.91 4.91 10.63
C VAL A 357 -7.10 3.99 10.81
N SER A 358 -7.47 3.29 9.74
CA SER A 358 -8.52 2.28 9.72
C SER A 358 -8.07 1.16 8.78
N ASP A 359 -8.10 -0.07 9.25
CA ASP A 359 -7.68 -1.23 8.46
C ASP A 359 -8.42 -2.49 8.93
N THR A 360 -8.51 -3.50 8.07
CA THR A 360 -9.22 -4.76 8.35
C THR A 360 -8.35 -5.96 8.05
N PHE A 361 -8.28 -6.87 9.02
CA PHE A 361 -7.42 -8.06 8.96
C PHE A 361 -8.25 -9.34 9.09
N PRO A 362 -8.00 -10.37 8.27
CA PRO A 362 -8.67 -11.64 8.45
C PRO A 362 -8.15 -12.36 9.70
N PHE A 363 -9.01 -13.09 10.39
CA PHE A 363 -8.62 -13.87 11.56
C PHE A 363 -9.35 -15.21 11.60
N HIS A 364 -8.60 -16.27 11.85
CA HIS A 364 -9.14 -17.60 12.08
C HIS A 364 -8.39 -18.24 13.24
N GLY A 365 -9.11 -18.71 14.27
CA GLY A 365 -8.50 -19.28 15.48
C GLY A 365 -7.52 -20.42 15.18
N ALA A 366 -7.88 -21.31 14.26
CA ALA A 366 -7.00 -22.42 13.83
C ALA A 366 -5.69 -21.97 13.14
N HIS A 367 -5.66 -20.78 12.54
CA HIS A 367 -4.52 -20.28 11.73
C HIS A 367 -3.78 -19.10 12.38
N HIS A 368 -4.12 -18.69 13.61
CA HIS A 368 -3.59 -17.47 14.24
C HIS A 368 -2.05 -17.41 14.30
N GLN A 369 -1.36 -18.54 14.55
CA GLN A 369 0.11 -18.57 14.58
C GLN A 369 0.71 -18.40 13.17
N GLN A 370 0.08 -18.98 12.16
CA GLN A 370 0.49 -18.83 10.76
C GLN A 370 0.26 -17.39 10.29
N LEU A 371 -0.89 -16.80 10.63
CA LEU A 371 -1.20 -15.39 10.38
C LEU A 371 -0.20 -14.45 11.06
N ARG A 372 0.13 -14.70 12.34
CA ARG A 372 1.15 -13.93 13.06
C ARG A 372 2.50 -13.96 12.35
N ARG A 373 2.97 -15.15 11.97
CA ARG A 373 4.25 -15.32 11.29
C ARG A 373 4.23 -14.66 9.91
N ALA A 374 3.18 -14.85 9.13
CA ALA A 374 3.03 -14.24 7.81
C ALA A 374 2.96 -12.70 7.87
N ALA A 375 2.25 -12.14 8.85
CA ALA A 375 2.19 -10.71 9.06
C ALA A 375 3.56 -10.12 9.48
N HIS A 376 4.28 -10.81 10.37
CA HIS A 376 5.62 -10.41 10.80
C HIS A 376 6.60 -10.46 9.63
N ASP A 377 6.67 -11.61 8.95
CA ASP A 377 7.60 -11.82 7.84
C ASP A 377 7.26 -10.89 6.67
N GLY A 378 5.99 -10.75 6.31
CA GLY A 378 5.54 -9.87 5.23
C GLY A 378 5.92 -8.41 5.44
N ALA A 379 5.71 -7.88 6.66
CA ALA A 379 6.12 -6.52 7.01
C ALA A 379 7.66 -6.36 7.02
N ALA A 380 8.39 -7.35 7.53
CA ALA A 380 9.85 -7.34 7.53
C ALA A 380 10.44 -7.41 6.11
N TRP A 381 9.84 -8.22 5.23
CA TRP A 381 10.24 -8.35 3.83
C TRP A 381 9.97 -7.06 3.06
N ALA A 382 8.80 -6.45 3.25
CA ALA A 382 8.48 -5.14 2.68
C ALA A 382 9.51 -4.07 3.12
N ALA A 383 9.90 -4.04 4.39
CA ALA A 383 10.92 -3.12 4.91
C ALA A 383 12.29 -3.33 4.25
N LEU A 384 12.69 -4.61 4.12
CA LEU A 384 13.93 -5.01 3.46
C LEU A 384 13.95 -4.58 1.99
N LEU A 385 12.86 -4.83 1.26
CA LEU A 385 12.72 -4.49 -0.15
C LEU A 385 12.71 -2.97 -0.37
N ALA A 386 11.98 -2.21 0.45
CA ALA A 386 12.02 -0.75 0.42
C ALA A 386 13.44 -0.22 0.67
N GLY A 387 14.17 -0.77 1.66
CA GLY A 387 15.56 -0.39 1.94
C GLY A 387 16.53 -0.74 0.81
N ALA A 388 16.32 -1.86 0.11
CA ALA A 388 17.07 -2.22 -1.09
C ALA A 388 16.82 -1.21 -2.22
N ALA A 389 15.57 -0.78 -2.42
CA ALA A 389 15.20 0.24 -3.40
C ALA A 389 15.82 1.60 -3.07
N THR A 390 15.78 2.04 -1.81
CA THR A 390 16.44 3.28 -1.36
C THR A 390 17.95 3.24 -1.58
N THR A 391 18.58 2.09 -1.33
CA THR A 391 20.02 1.89 -1.58
C THR A 391 20.35 2.01 -3.08
N ALA A 392 19.51 1.43 -3.94
CA ALA A 392 19.65 1.56 -5.40
C ALA A 392 19.41 3.00 -5.87
N ALA A 393 18.41 3.68 -5.33
CA ALA A 393 18.12 5.09 -5.61
C ALA A 393 19.28 6.02 -5.20
N ALA A 394 19.98 5.72 -4.10
CA ALA A 394 21.17 6.46 -3.70
C ALA A 394 22.31 6.33 -4.73
N VAL A 395 22.48 5.15 -5.35
CA VAL A 395 23.43 4.96 -6.45
C VAL A 395 23.02 5.79 -7.68
N ALA A 396 21.73 5.80 -8.05
CA ALA A 396 21.24 6.65 -9.15
C ALA A 396 21.56 8.12 -8.90
N ARG A 397 21.27 8.62 -7.68
CA ARG A 397 21.58 9.99 -7.26
C ARG A 397 23.06 10.30 -7.40
N ASP A 398 23.93 9.45 -6.85
CA ASP A 398 25.36 9.72 -6.79
C ASP A 398 26.02 9.70 -8.17
N VAL A 399 25.47 8.92 -9.11
CA VAL A 399 25.93 8.92 -10.52
C VAL A 399 25.37 10.12 -11.29
N ALA A 400 24.09 10.45 -11.12
CA ALA A 400 23.46 11.58 -11.82
C ALA A 400 23.96 12.94 -11.31
N TYR A 401 24.31 13.04 -10.02
CA TYR A 401 24.73 14.26 -9.34
C TYR A 401 25.97 14.04 -8.47
N PRO A 402 27.15 13.77 -9.07
CA PRO A 402 28.36 13.39 -8.34
C PRO A 402 28.88 14.49 -7.40
N ASN A 403 28.58 15.76 -7.69
CA ASN A 403 29.04 16.92 -6.93
C ASN A 403 27.93 17.57 -6.07
N ALA A 404 26.86 16.84 -5.75
CA ALA A 404 25.78 17.37 -4.91
C ALA A 404 26.28 17.69 -3.49
N ARG A 405 25.88 18.85 -2.97
CA ARG A 405 26.24 19.25 -1.60
C ARG A 405 25.52 18.37 -0.57
N PRO A 406 26.09 18.14 0.63
CA PRO A 406 25.48 17.29 1.65
C PRO A 406 24.00 17.62 1.95
N GLU A 407 23.66 18.90 2.03
CA GLU A 407 22.29 19.39 2.27
C GLU A 407 21.31 19.12 1.11
N GLU A 408 21.81 18.95 -0.11
CA GLU A 408 20.99 18.66 -1.30
C GLU A 408 20.78 17.15 -1.50
N ARG A 409 21.69 16.32 -0.98
CA ARG A 409 21.65 14.86 -1.20
C ARG A 409 20.37 14.20 -0.72
N ALA A 410 19.79 14.69 0.38
CA ALA A 410 18.51 14.19 0.88
C ALA A 410 17.35 14.56 -0.07
N LYS A 411 17.29 15.81 -0.51
CA LYS A 411 16.27 16.30 -1.46
C LYS A 411 16.38 15.66 -2.85
N LEU A 412 17.60 15.32 -3.28
CA LEU A 412 17.82 14.61 -4.53
C LEU A 412 17.47 13.12 -4.40
N LEU A 413 17.74 12.51 -3.24
CA LEU A 413 17.38 11.10 -2.99
C LEU A 413 15.87 10.89 -3.08
N THR A 414 15.04 11.80 -2.52
CA THR A 414 13.58 11.67 -2.57
C THR A 414 13.01 11.67 -3.99
N ARG A 415 13.74 12.17 -4.99
CA ARG A 415 13.33 12.08 -6.41
C ARG A 415 13.42 10.66 -6.96
N PHE A 416 14.41 9.90 -6.48
CA PHE A 416 14.71 8.55 -6.97
C PHE A 416 14.16 7.45 -6.08
N ASP A 417 14.03 7.71 -4.78
CA ASP A 417 13.65 6.72 -3.78
C ASP A 417 12.16 6.40 -3.87
N PRO A 418 11.78 5.17 -4.28
CA PRO A 418 10.38 4.77 -4.38
C PRO A 418 9.80 4.29 -3.04
N ALA A 419 10.56 4.32 -1.94
CA ALA A 419 10.17 3.66 -0.68
C ALA A 419 8.79 4.10 -0.16
N ALA A 420 8.43 5.39 -0.26
CA ALA A 420 7.12 5.87 0.16
C ALA A 420 5.97 5.23 -0.65
N ASP A 421 6.10 5.18 -1.97
CA ASP A 421 5.11 4.57 -2.87
C ASP A 421 5.05 3.05 -2.70
N LEU A 422 6.19 2.43 -2.40
CA LEU A 422 6.27 0.97 -2.24
C LEU A 422 5.42 0.47 -1.09
N TRP A 423 5.36 1.21 0.03
CA TRP A 423 4.48 0.84 1.14
C TRP A 423 3.01 0.77 0.73
N ALA A 424 2.55 1.65 -0.16
CA ALA A 424 1.21 1.57 -0.72
C ALA A 424 1.06 0.35 -1.65
N ARG A 425 2.06 0.09 -2.51
CA ARG A 425 2.05 -1.07 -3.44
C ARG A 425 2.13 -2.42 -2.75
N PHE A 426 2.71 -2.49 -1.54
CA PHE A 426 2.81 -3.73 -0.78
C PHE A 426 1.53 -4.08 0.00
N ALA A 427 0.64 -3.12 0.21
CA ALA A 427 -0.54 -3.31 1.05
C ALA A 427 -1.46 -4.41 0.49
N GLU A 428 -1.89 -4.31 -0.77
CA GLU A 428 -2.80 -5.28 -1.38
C GLU A 428 -2.23 -6.71 -1.41
N PRO A 429 -0.98 -6.95 -1.87
CA PRO A 429 -0.35 -8.27 -1.76
C PRO A 429 -0.25 -8.78 -0.32
N PHE A 430 -0.03 -7.89 0.65
CA PHE A 430 0.04 -8.24 2.07
C PHE A 430 -1.32 -8.70 2.61
N HIS A 431 -2.41 -7.99 2.28
CA HIS A 431 -3.75 -8.44 2.67
C HIS A 431 -4.13 -9.75 1.97
N THR A 432 -3.77 -9.91 0.69
CA THR A 432 -3.99 -11.17 -0.06
C THR A 432 -3.28 -12.35 0.61
N LEU A 433 -2.05 -12.16 1.09
CA LEU A 433 -1.30 -13.16 1.87
C LEU A 433 -2.08 -13.60 3.12
N LEU A 434 -2.59 -12.64 3.89
CA LEU A 434 -3.30 -12.93 5.12
C LEU A 434 -4.67 -13.58 4.85
N ASP A 435 -5.39 -13.11 3.83
CA ASP A 435 -6.69 -13.66 3.43
C ASP A 435 -6.54 -15.12 2.99
N ALA A 436 -5.52 -15.43 2.19
CA ALA A 436 -5.24 -16.79 1.76
C ALA A 436 -4.98 -17.74 2.95
N ILE A 437 -4.15 -17.32 3.91
CA ILE A 437 -3.84 -18.14 5.09
C ILE A 437 -5.08 -18.31 5.97
N SER A 438 -5.86 -17.24 6.18
CA SER A 438 -7.09 -17.33 6.96
C SER A 438 -8.14 -18.23 6.31
N ALA A 439 -8.14 -18.34 4.98
CA ALA A 439 -8.97 -19.27 4.22
C ALA A 439 -8.42 -20.71 4.20
N GLY A 440 -7.31 -20.98 4.89
CA GLY A 440 -6.71 -22.31 5.01
C GLY A 440 -5.77 -22.70 3.85
N ALA A 441 -5.35 -21.74 3.01
CA ALA A 441 -4.35 -22.01 1.99
C ALA A 441 -2.98 -22.35 2.61
N ASP A 442 -2.14 -23.04 1.84
CA ASP A 442 -0.77 -23.35 2.26
C ASP A 442 0.04 -22.06 2.52
N ALA A 443 0.50 -21.89 3.75
CA ALA A 443 1.17 -20.67 4.18
C ALA A 443 2.53 -20.46 3.49
N ALA A 444 3.25 -21.51 3.10
CA ALA A 444 4.51 -21.39 2.40
C ALA A 444 4.28 -20.87 0.97
N LYS A 445 3.30 -21.43 0.26
CA LYS A 445 2.89 -20.97 -1.07
C LYS A 445 2.38 -19.52 -1.05
N ALA A 446 1.55 -19.17 -0.08
CA ALA A 446 1.05 -17.81 0.06
C ALA A 446 2.19 -16.79 0.32
N ARG A 447 3.15 -17.15 1.19
CA ARG A 447 4.35 -16.34 1.45
C ARG A 447 5.22 -16.20 0.19
N ALA A 448 5.45 -17.27 -0.56
CA ALA A 448 6.19 -17.21 -1.83
C ALA A 448 5.50 -16.29 -2.86
N ALA A 449 4.17 -16.36 -2.97
CA ALA A 449 3.40 -15.48 -3.86
C ALA A 449 3.52 -14.00 -3.46
N PHE A 450 3.46 -13.70 -2.15
CA PHE A 450 3.70 -12.34 -1.65
C PHE A 450 5.12 -11.86 -1.96
N ALA A 451 6.14 -12.68 -1.72
CA ALA A 451 7.54 -12.33 -2.02
C ALA A 451 7.72 -11.99 -3.51
N ALA A 452 7.15 -12.81 -4.41
CA ALA A 452 7.15 -12.55 -5.84
C ALA A 452 6.50 -11.20 -6.18
N ALA A 453 5.26 -10.97 -5.72
CA ALA A 453 4.56 -9.71 -5.98
C ALA A 453 5.32 -8.48 -5.44
N ALA A 454 5.89 -8.58 -4.23
CA ALA A 454 6.63 -7.49 -3.61
C ALA A 454 7.96 -7.18 -4.32
N VAL A 455 8.69 -8.21 -4.78
CA VAL A 455 9.90 -8.05 -5.60
C VAL A 455 9.56 -7.36 -6.93
N THR A 456 8.52 -7.83 -7.63
CA THR A 456 8.05 -7.21 -8.89
C THR A 456 7.64 -5.76 -8.67
N ALA A 457 6.91 -5.45 -7.59
CA ALA A 457 6.53 -4.08 -7.25
C ALA A 457 7.75 -3.18 -7.00
N THR A 458 8.79 -3.72 -6.34
CA THR A 458 10.04 -3.02 -6.05
C THR A 458 10.80 -2.67 -7.31
N ARG A 459 10.98 -3.64 -8.23
CA ARG A 459 11.59 -3.41 -9.54
C ARG A 459 10.82 -2.37 -10.34
N THR A 460 9.50 -2.50 -10.39
CA THR A 460 8.63 -1.63 -11.16
C THR A 460 8.70 -0.19 -10.65
N ALA A 461 8.58 0.03 -9.35
CA ALA A 461 8.60 1.37 -8.76
C ALA A 461 9.97 2.05 -8.93
N LEU A 462 11.08 1.33 -8.75
CA LEU A 462 12.40 1.89 -9.05
C LEU A 462 12.53 2.23 -10.54
N GLY A 463 12.11 1.33 -11.44
CA GLY A 463 12.14 1.56 -12.88
C GLY A 463 11.31 2.77 -13.32
N GLU A 464 10.15 3.02 -12.72
CA GLU A 464 9.36 4.24 -12.93
C GLU A 464 10.11 5.50 -12.50
N ARG A 465 10.74 5.49 -11.33
CA ARG A 465 11.55 6.63 -10.85
C ARG A 465 12.74 6.90 -11.77
N LEU A 466 13.43 5.84 -12.22
CA LEU A 466 14.58 5.97 -13.13
C LEU A 466 14.18 6.44 -14.53
N ARG A 467 12.97 6.14 -15.01
CA ARG A 467 12.43 6.66 -16.28
C ARG A 467 12.27 8.18 -16.31
N SER A 468 12.23 8.84 -15.15
CA SER A 468 12.19 10.30 -15.07
C SER A 468 13.53 10.98 -15.39
N LEU A 469 14.63 10.22 -15.44
CA LEU A 469 15.94 10.77 -15.74
C LEU A 469 16.01 11.31 -17.19
N PRO A 470 16.78 12.40 -17.43
CA PRO A 470 17.05 12.87 -18.78
C PRO A 470 17.67 11.78 -19.64
N ARG A 471 17.49 11.83 -20.96
CA ARG A 471 18.08 10.85 -21.87
C ARG A 471 19.54 11.16 -22.21
N THR A 472 20.38 11.30 -21.18
CA THR A 472 21.84 11.53 -21.31
C THR A 472 22.62 10.26 -20.97
N GLY A 473 23.88 10.18 -21.41
CA GLY A 473 24.75 9.05 -21.09
C GLY A 473 24.91 8.81 -19.58
N SER A 474 25.15 9.88 -18.82
CA SER A 474 25.22 9.85 -17.35
C SER A 474 23.94 9.38 -16.66
N ALA A 475 22.78 9.72 -17.21
CA ALA A 475 21.49 9.27 -16.68
C ALA A 475 21.23 7.79 -16.99
N LEU A 476 21.59 7.32 -18.18
CA LEU A 476 21.56 5.90 -18.52
C LEU A 476 22.52 5.09 -17.66
N GLU A 477 23.70 5.64 -17.35
CA GLU A 477 24.64 5.05 -16.38
C GLU A 477 24.01 4.96 -14.99
N ALA A 478 23.38 6.04 -14.52
CA ALA A 478 22.72 6.08 -13.22
C ALA A 478 21.61 5.02 -13.12
N ALA A 479 20.76 4.92 -14.14
CA ALA A 479 19.69 3.92 -14.19
C ALA A 479 20.24 2.49 -14.21
N ALA A 480 21.20 2.20 -15.10
CA ALA A 480 21.81 0.87 -15.22
C ALA A 480 22.47 0.41 -13.92
N ARG A 481 23.23 1.31 -13.27
CA ARG A 481 23.90 1.00 -11.99
C ARG A 481 22.93 0.85 -10.84
N ALA A 482 21.89 1.67 -10.77
CA ALA A 482 20.85 1.54 -9.77
C ALA A 482 20.09 0.20 -9.90
N GLN A 483 19.72 -0.19 -11.13
CA GLN A 483 19.06 -1.47 -11.35
C GLN A 483 19.96 -2.65 -10.94
N ALA A 484 21.23 -2.65 -11.37
CA ALA A 484 22.17 -3.70 -10.97
C ALA A 484 22.42 -3.72 -9.45
N ARG A 485 22.41 -2.54 -8.81
CA ARG A 485 22.48 -2.44 -7.35
C ARG A 485 21.26 -3.07 -6.70
N LEU A 486 20.05 -2.80 -7.20
CA LEU A 486 18.83 -3.42 -6.70
C LEU A 486 18.92 -4.94 -6.82
N GLU A 487 19.24 -5.48 -8.00
CA GLU A 487 19.34 -6.93 -8.19
C GLU A 487 20.36 -7.56 -7.24
N SER A 488 21.54 -6.94 -7.08
CA SER A 488 22.54 -7.39 -6.12
C SER A 488 22.08 -7.34 -4.66
N GLU A 489 21.22 -6.39 -4.30
CA GLU A 489 20.62 -6.34 -2.97
C GLU A 489 19.58 -7.46 -2.81
N LEU A 490 18.68 -7.64 -3.78
CA LEU A 490 17.62 -8.66 -3.75
C LEU A 490 18.16 -10.09 -3.67
N THR A 491 19.31 -10.39 -4.28
CA THR A 491 19.90 -11.75 -4.30
C THR A 491 20.91 -12.01 -3.18
N LYS A 492 20.98 -11.18 -2.12
CA LYS A 492 21.91 -11.44 -1.02
C LYS A 492 21.52 -12.71 -0.26
N THR A 493 22.50 -13.58 -0.01
CA THR A 493 22.32 -14.87 0.70
C THR A 493 21.77 -14.74 2.12
N LYS A 494 21.88 -13.55 2.75
CA LYS A 494 21.31 -13.26 4.06
C LYS A 494 19.81 -12.98 4.03
N HIS A 495 19.22 -12.84 2.84
CA HIS A 495 17.79 -12.58 2.70
C HIS A 495 16.99 -13.89 2.82
N PRO A 496 15.71 -13.80 3.21
CA PRO A 496 14.80 -14.94 3.20
C PRO A 496 14.79 -15.64 1.85
N LEU A 497 14.72 -16.98 1.89
CA LEU A 497 14.78 -17.83 0.68
C LEU A 497 13.72 -17.41 -0.34
N GLU A 498 12.50 -17.13 0.11
CA GLU A 498 11.37 -16.75 -0.74
C GLU A 498 11.65 -15.47 -1.53
N ILE A 499 12.35 -14.49 -0.94
CA ILE A 499 12.78 -13.27 -1.65
C ILE A 499 13.86 -13.60 -2.68
N THR A 500 14.84 -14.42 -2.31
CA THR A 500 15.94 -14.78 -3.23
C THR A 500 15.46 -15.64 -4.40
N GLU A 501 14.50 -16.55 -4.19
CA GLU A 501 13.85 -17.33 -5.23
C GLU A 501 13.00 -16.43 -6.14
N ALA A 502 12.15 -15.56 -5.56
CA ALA A 502 11.39 -14.57 -6.33
C ALA A 502 12.29 -13.65 -7.17
N ALA A 503 13.41 -13.21 -6.61
CA ALA A 503 14.37 -12.37 -7.30
C ALA A 503 15.04 -13.10 -8.47
N THR A 504 15.33 -14.40 -8.32
CA THR A 504 16.02 -15.18 -9.37
C THR A 504 15.08 -15.67 -10.46
N MET A 505 13.86 -16.11 -10.14
CA MET A 505 12.91 -16.67 -11.12
C MET A 505 12.45 -15.66 -12.17
N ASP A 506 12.27 -14.39 -11.80
CA ASP A 506 11.81 -13.31 -12.68
C ASP A 506 12.95 -12.74 -13.58
N THR A 507 14.20 -13.17 -13.37
CA THR A 507 15.31 -12.89 -14.31
C THR A 507 15.38 -13.87 -15.47
N ALA A 508 14.57 -14.94 -15.45
CA ALA A 508 14.36 -15.77 -16.62
C ALA A 508 13.56 -14.93 -17.65
N PRO A 509 14.02 -14.83 -18.92
CA PRO A 509 13.26 -14.11 -19.93
C PRO A 509 11.84 -14.67 -19.98
N PRO A 510 10.79 -13.83 -20.10
CA PRO A 510 9.42 -14.30 -20.13
C PRO A 510 9.31 -15.36 -21.22
N SER A 511 9.02 -16.59 -20.79
CA SER A 511 8.58 -17.62 -21.71
C SER A 511 7.33 -17.07 -22.33
N THR A 512 7.40 -16.71 -23.62
CA THR A 512 6.29 -16.16 -24.39
C THR A 512 5.06 -17.03 -24.16
N THR A 513 4.12 -16.54 -23.36
CA THR A 513 2.75 -17.03 -23.34
C THR A 513 2.23 -16.87 -24.76
N PRO A 514 1.75 -17.95 -25.41
CA PRO A 514 1.25 -17.86 -26.77
C PRO A 514 0.07 -16.91 -26.80
N ALA A 515 0.14 -15.92 -27.69
CA ALA A 515 -0.97 -15.04 -28.02
C ALA A 515 -2.23 -15.86 -28.36
N PRO A 516 -3.43 -15.34 -28.07
CA PRO A 516 -4.68 -16.06 -28.33
C PRO A 516 -4.78 -16.39 -29.81
N HIS A 517 -5.15 -17.64 -30.11
CA HIS A 517 -5.29 -18.27 -31.41
C HIS A 517 -5.60 -17.31 -32.58
N THR A 518 -4.55 -16.73 -33.15
CA THR A 518 -4.56 -16.23 -34.53
C THR A 518 -4.33 -17.43 -35.44
N ALA A 519 -5.11 -17.54 -36.51
CA ALA A 519 -5.09 -18.65 -37.45
C ALA A 519 -3.66 -19.12 -37.81
N ALA A 520 -3.48 -20.45 -37.86
CA ALA A 520 -2.20 -21.06 -38.18
C ALA A 520 -1.61 -20.44 -39.46
N PRO A 521 -0.38 -19.89 -39.41
CA PRO A 521 0.24 -19.29 -40.59
C PRO A 521 0.41 -20.35 -41.68
N THR A 522 -0.02 -20.01 -42.89
CA THR A 522 0.16 -20.83 -44.09
C THR A 522 1.62 -21.19 -44.32
N PRO A 523 1.93 -22.36 -44.92
CA PRO A 523 3.31 -22.81 -45.18
C PRO A 523 4.18 -21.75 -45.89
N GLU A 524 3.60 -20.99 -46.84
CA GLU A 524 4.29 -19.88 -47.54
C GLU A 524 4.70 -18.73 -46.60
N SER A 525 3.92 -18.47 -45.55
CA SER A 525 4.21 -17.42 -44.56
C SER A 525 5.35 -17.84 -43.63
N GLN A 526 5.44 -19.13 -43.31
CA GLN A 526 6.54 -19.70 -42.52
C GLN A 526 7.85 -19.75 -43.33
N GLU A 527 7.78 -20.07 -44.62
CA GLU A 527 8.95 -20.09 -45.51
C GLU A 527 9.49 -18.69 -45.80
N ARG A 528 8.61 -17.69 -46.02
CA ARG A 528 9.02 -16.28 -46.10
C ARG A 528 9.58 -15.75 -44.78
N ALA A 529 9.01 -16.14 -43.64
CA ALA A 529 9.53 -15.76 -42.33
C ALA A 529 10.89 -16.41 -42.02
N ALA A 530 11.15 -17.63 -42.51
CA ALA A 530 12.46 -18.28 -42.42
C ALA A 530 13.52 -17.62 -43.32
N ALA A 531 13.11 -17.01 -44.44
CA ALA A 531 13.97 -16.33 -45.40
C ALA A 531 14.25 -14.85 -45.07
N THR A 532 13.51 -14.26 -44.13
CA THR A 532 13.61 -12.85 -43.73
C THR A 532 13.96 -12.72 -42.25
N GLY A 533 14.38 -11.54 -41.81
CA GLY A 533 14.72 -11.26 -40.42
C GLY A 533 16.22 -11.23 -40.10
N PRO A 534 16.55 -10.97 -38.83
CA PRO A 534 17.90 -10.55 -38.39
C PRO A 534 18.92 -11.69 -38.51
N ARG A 535 18.50 -12.94 -38.24
CA ARG A 535 19.35 -14.12 -38.38
C ARG A 535 19.64 -14.43 -39.84
N ALA A 536 18.63 -14.33 -40.69
CA ALA A 536 18.79 -14.51 -42.14
C ALA A 536 19.80 -13.50 -42.71
N LEU A 537 19.69 -12.23 -42.30
CA LEU A 537 20.69 -11.20 -42.64
C LEU A 537 22.09 -11.61 -42.16
N GLY A 538 22.25 -12.02 -40.91
CA GLY A 538 23.54 -12.46 -40.35
C GLY A 538 24.15 -13.65 -41.10
N HIS A 539 23.35 -14.65 -41.48
CA HIS A 539 23.79 -15.79 -42.28
C HIS A 539 24.18 -15.40 -43.70
N TRP A 540 23.42 -14.49 -44.34
CA TRP A 540 23.74 -13.98 -45.67
C TRP A 540 25.08 -13.24 -45.67
N LEU A 541 25.28 -12.31 -44.71
CA LEU A 541 26.53 -11.57 -44.54
C LEU A 541 27.73 -12.49 -44.29
N ALA A 542 27.57 -13.47 -43.41
CA ALA A 542 28.56 -14.52 -43.18
C ALA A 542 28.89 -15.31 -44.45
N GLY A 543 27.89 -15.58 -45.28
CA GLY A 543 28.03 -16.24 -46.58
C GLY A 543 28.86 -15.42 -47.58
N LEU A 544 28.74 -14.09 -47.59
CA LEU A 544 29.53 -13.21 -48.46
C LEU A 544 31.04 -13.35 -48.18
N ILE A 545 31.42 -13.40 -46.91
CA ILE A 545 32.82 -13.59 -46.51
C ILE A 545 33.32 -14.99 -46.87
N ARG A 546 32.54 -16.04 -46.60
CA ARG A 546 32.91 -17.43 -46.92
C ARG A 546 33.09 -17.68 -48.41
N ARG A 547 32.27 -17.04 -49.24
CA ARG A 547 32.37 -17.13 -50.72
C ARG A 547 33.38 -16.14 -51.31
N HIS A 548 34.01 -15.31 -50.50
CA HIS A 548 34.89 -14.23 -50.96
C HIS A 548 34.22 -13.27 -51.98
N ASP A 549 32.96 -12.94 -51.75
CA ASP A 549 32.18 -12.04 -52.60
C ASP A 549 32.60 -10.58 -52.39
N ARG A 550 33.78 -10.23 -52.95
CA ARG A 550 34.41 -8.92 -52.79
C ARG A 550 33.60 -7.80 -53.45
N GLU A 551 32.78 -8.13 -54.45
CA GLU A 551 31.96 -7.15 -55.14
C GLU A 551 30.84 -6.64 -54.21
N LEU A 552 30.01 -7.54 -53.69
CA LEU A 552 28.91 -7.13 -52.80
C LEU A 552 29.43 -6.52 -51.49
N LEU A 553 30.53 -7.05 -50.93
CA LEU A 553 31.19 -6.44 -49.77
C LEU A 553 31.72 -5.04 -50.08
N GLY A 554 32.34 -4.83 -51.25
CA GLY A 554 32.81 -3.52 -51.70
C GLY A 554 31.67 -2.53 -51.91
N GLN A 555 30.52 -2.97 -52.42
CA GLN A 555 29.31 -2.14 -52.53
C GLN A 555 28.78 -1.73 -51.15
N LEU A 556 28.76 -2.64 -50.17
CA LEU A 556 28.34 -2.35 -48.80
C LEU A 556 29.31 -1.44 -48.05
N GLN A 557 30.62 -1.45 -48.35
CA GLN A 557 31.59 -0.55 -47.72
C GLN A 557 31.41 0.93 -48.12
N ARG A 558 30.84 1.18 -49.30
CA ARG A 558 30.63 2.55 -49.80
C ARG A 558 29.45 3.19 -49.06
N PRO A 559 29.51 4.50 -48.72
CA PRO A 559 28.37 5.19 -48.13
C PRO A 559 27.13 5.08 -49.04
N LYS A 560 25.95 4.92 -48.45
CA LYS A 560 24.67 4.92 -49.17
C LYS A 560 24.52 6.22 -49.96
N ARG A 561 24.71 6.16 -51.28
CA ARG A 561 24.52 7.27 -52.23
C ARG A 561 23.63 6.78 -53.38
N PRO A 562 22.77 7.64 -53.95
CA PRO A 562 22.07 7.30 -55.18
C PRO A 562 23.06 7.14 -56.35
N PRO A 563 22.86 6.17 -57.26
CA PRO A 563 21.84 5.11 -57.25
C PRO A 563 22.13 4.01 -56.22
N ARG A 564 21.08 3.42 -55.63
CA ARG A 564 21.21 2.32 -54.65
C ARG A 564 21.88 1.11 -55.31
N LEU A 565 23.04 0.71 -54.79
CA LEU A 565 23.76 -0.47 -55.25
C LEU A 565 23.00 -1.76 -54.85
N GLN A 566 23.18 -2.82 -55.62
CA GLN A 566 22.47 -4.09 -55.46
C GLN A 566 22.57 -4.64 -54.02
N ALA A 567 23.77 -4.61 -53.44
CA ALA A 567 24.01 -5.15 -52.10
C ALA A 567 23.19 -4.46 -50.99
N TRP A 568 22.94 -3.15 -51.11
CA TRP A 568 22.11 -2.40 -50.16
C TRP A 568 20.64 -2.82 -50.25
N THR A 569 20.13 -3.01 -51.48
CA THR A 569 18.76 -3.48 -51.70
C THR A 569 18.57 -4.90 -51.17
N LEU A 570 19.55 -5.79 -51.38
CA LEU A 570 19.51 -7.16 -50.85
C LEU A 570 19.49 -7.17 -49.32
N ALA A 571 20.33 -6.35 -48.67
CA ALA A 571 20.33 -6.23 -47.21
C ALA A 571 18.97 -5.74 -46.67
N GLY A 572 18.38 -4.72 -47.31
CA GLY A 572 17.07 -4.18 -46.95
C GLY A 572 15.92 -5.18 -47.14
N ASN A 573 16.03 -6.12 -48.07
CA ASN A 573 14.98 -7.14 -48.29
C ASN A 573 14.87 -8.17 -47.16
N PHE A 574 15.87 -8.26 -46.27
CA PHE A 574 15.75 -9.06 -45.06
C PHE A 574 14.92 -8.37 -43.96
N ALA A 575 14.65 -7.06 -44.08
CA ALA A 575 13.87 -6.36 -43.06
C ALA A 575 12.40 -6.83 -43.07
N PRO A 576 11.79 -7.11 -41.91
CA PRO A 576 10.40 -7.56 -41.85
C PRO A 576 9.39 -6.46 -42.20
N THR A 577 9.79 -5.19 -42.09
CA THR A 577 8.98 -4.02 -42.39
C THR A 577 9.80 -2.98 -43.13
N ASP A 578 9.12 -2.09 -43.89
CA ASP A 578 9.78 -0.97 -44.58
C ASP A 578 10.45 0.00 -43.61
N SER A 579 9.88 0.19 -42.41
CA SER A 579 10.48 1.02 -41.36
C SER A 579 11.80 0.46 -40.83
N ALA A 580 11.98 -0.87 -40.84
CA ALA A 580 13.20 -1.53 -40.39
C ALA A 580 14.30 -1.60 -41.48
N ARG A 581 13.99 -1.30 -42.75
CA ARG A 581 14.96 -1.41 -43.87
C ARG A 581 16.24 -0.65 -43.62
N ASP A 582 16.14 0.59 -43.15
CA ASP A 582 17.29 1.45 -42.90
C ASP A 582 18.24 0.90 -41.82
N ALA A 583 17.70 0.17 -40.84
CA ALA A 583 18.48 -0.49 -39.78
C ALA A 583 19.24 -1.71 -40.33
N TYR A 584 18.60 -2.54 -41.13
CA TYR A 584 19.19 -3.74 -41.73
C TYR A 584 20.30 -3.38 -42.72
N GLU A 585 20.03 -2.36 -43.55
CA GLU A 585 21.00 -1.77 -44.45
C GLU A 585 22.22 -1.21 -43.70
N LEU A 586 22.01 -0.49 -42.59
CA LEU A 586 23.08 0.03 -41.77
C LEU A 586 23.90 -1.10 -41.13
N THR A 587 23.26 -2.15 -40.61
CA THR A 587 23.97 -3.33 -40.07
C THR A 587 24.86 -3.98 -41.13
N ALA A 588 24.38 -4.17 -42.35
CA ALA A 588 25.16 -4.73 -43.45
C ALA A 588 26.37 -3.85 -43.82
N HIS A 589 26.21 -2.53 -43.81
CA HIS A 589 27.30 -1.58 -44.00
C HIS A 589 28.36 -1.71 -42.90
N LEU A 590 27.94 -1.74 -41.64
CA LEU A 590 28.82 -1.88 -40.49
C LEU A 590 29.58 -3.22 -40.51
N PHE A 591 28.91 -4.31 -40.89
CA PHE A 591 29.53 -5.61 -41.12
C PHE A 591 30.67 -5.52 -42.15
N ALA A 592 30.38 -4.95 -43.32
CA ALA A 592 31.35 -4.86 -44.41
C ALA A 592 32.56 -3.98 -44.03
N ARG A 593 32.36 -2.92 -43.24
CA ARG A 593 33.44 -2.10 -42.67
C ARG A 593 34.33 -2.88 -41.71
N TYR A 594 33.73 -3.64 -40.78
CA TYR A 594 34.48 -4.45 -39.82
C TYR A 594 35.40 -5.46 -40.54
N HIS A 595 34.91 -6.09 -41.61
CA HIS A 595 35.65 -7.12 -42.34
C HIS A 595 36.58 -6.61 -43.45
N ALA A 596 36.71 -5.30 -43.66
CA ALA A 596 37.46 -4.73 -44.79
C ALA A 596 38.98 -5.05 -44.81
N ALA A 597 39.55 -5.65 -43.76
CA ALA A 597 40.97 -5.99 -43.69
C ALA A 597 41.32 -7.13 -42.70
N LEU A 598 40.34 -7.96 -42.30
CA LEU A 598 40.55 -9.00 -41.28
C LEU A 598 40.64 -10.42 -41.89
N PRO A 599 41.49 -11.31 -41.34
CA PRO A 599 41.49 -12.72 -41.69
C PRO A 599 40.18 -13.39 -41.20
N TRP A 600 39.57 -14.19 -42.09
CA TRP A 600 38.18 -14.67 -42.01
C TRP A 600 38.00 -16.02 -41.29
N GLN A 601 39.05 -16.53 -40.64
CA GLN A 601 39.08 -17.90 -40.12
C GLN A 601 38.36 -18.09 -38.77
N ASP A 602 38.01 -17.00 -38.05
CA ASP A 602 37.33 -17.10 -36.75
C ASP A 602 35.80 -16.94 -36.88
N PRO A 603 35.00 -17.99 -36.63
CA PRO A 603 33.54 -17.95 -36.68
C PRO A 603 32.91 -16.93 -35.71
N ARG A 604 33.59 -16.62 -34.58
CA ARG A 604 33.08 -15.64 -33.61
C ARG A 604 33.11 -14.22 -34.17
N ARG A 605 34.04 -13.92 -35.07
CA ARG A 605 34.10 -12.62 -35.77
C ARG A 605 33.06 -12.51 -36.86
N LEU A 606 32.75 -13.65 -37.50
CA LEU A 606 31.77 -13.74 -38.58
C LEU A 606 30.36 -13.41 -38.13
N TYR A 607 29.95 -13.89 -36.96
CA TYR A 607 28.59 -13.66 -36.43
C TYR A 607 28.53 -12.59 -35.33
N GLY A 608 29.66 -12.30 -34.68
CA GLY A 608 29.74 -11.44 -33.52
C GLY A 608 29.18 -12.07 -32.24
N SER A 609 29.25 -11.36 -31.13
CA SER A 609 28.75 -11.85 -29.83
C SER A 609 28.18 -10.72 -28.96
N GLY A 610 26.97 -10.91 -28.44
CA GLY A 610 26.32 -9.96 -27.51
C GLY A 610 25.85 -8.67 -28.19
N ASP A 611 25.30 -7.76 -27.39
CA ASP A 611 24.89 -6.44 -27.84
C ASP A 611 26.08 -5.45 -27.99
N LEU A 612 25.78 -4.25 -28.48
CA LEU A 612 26.79 -3.21 -28.70
C LEU A 612 27.43 -2.74 -27.39
N GLY A 613 26.66 -2.55 -26.32
CA GLY A 613 27.17 -2.11 -25.02
C GLY A 613 28.19 -3.09 -24.43
N ARG A 614 27.89 -4.39 -24.45
CA ARG A 614 28.82 -5.45 -24.02
C ARG A 614 30.10 -5.46 -24.84
N THR A 615 29.98 -5.20 -26.14
CA THR A 615 31.11 -5.20 -27.06
C THR A 615 32.02 -3.98 -26.83
N LEU A 616 31.43 -2.81 -26.62
CA LEU A 616 32.16 -1.56 -26.34
C LEU A 616 32.97 -1.63 -25.05
N ARG A 617 32.57 -2.45 -24.06
CA ARG A 617 33.39 -2.68 -22.86
C ARG A 617 34.77 -3.26 -23.12
N ARG A 618 35.00 -3.85 -24.30
CA ARG A 618 36.29 -4.42 -24.71
C ARG A 618 37.20 -3.39 -25.38
N ILE A 619 36.69 -2.19 -25.65
CA ILE A 619 37.45 -1.06 -26.20
C ILE A 619 38.11 -0.31 -25.05
N GLY A 620 39.37 0.06 -25.21
CA GLY A 620 40.09 0.83 -24.20
C GLY A 620 41.58 0.89 -24.47
N THR A 621 42.28 1.49 -23.52
CA THR A 621 43.74 1.59 -23.47
C THR A 621 44.26 0.75 -22.30
N PRO A 622 45.59 0.57 -22.15
CA PRO A 622 46.13 -0.09 -20.95
C PRO A 622 45.69 0.57 -19.63
N GLY A 623 45.31 1.86 -19.66
CA GLY A 623 44.80 2.59 -18.49
C GLY A 623 43.34 2.30 -18.12
N GLY A 624 42.59 1.56 -18.94
CA GLY A 624 41.20 1.22 -18.64
C GLY A 624 40.42 0.76 -19.88
N TYR A 625 39.38 -0.04 -19.66
CA TYR A 625 38.47 -0.53 -20.71
C TYR A 625 37.02 -0.13 -20.44
N GLY A 626 36.25 0.06 -21.51
CA GLY A 626 34.83 0.36 -21.44
C GLY A 626 34.54 1.67 -20.70
N PRO A 627 33.70 1.66 -19.64
CA PRO A 627 33.40 2.86 -18.85
C PRO A 627 34.63 3.53 -18.23
N ALA A 628 35.71 2.77 -17.98
CA ALA A 628 36.95 3.30 -17.42
C ALA A 628 37.80 4.05 -18.45
N ASP A 629 37.55 3.88 -19.75
CA ASP A 629 38.23 4.63 -20.82
C ASP A 629 37.39 5.87 -21.19
N PRO A 630 37.87 7.11 -20.96
CA PRO A 630 37.08 8.32 -21.22
C PRO A 630 36.67 8.48 -22.69
N GLY A 631 37.48 7.96 -23.63
CA GLY A 631 37.18 8.00 -25.05
C GLY A 631 36.06 7.04 -25.45
N CYS A 632 36.08 5.83 -24.90
CA CYS A 632 35.00 4.85 -25.06
C CYS A 632 33.72 5.32 -24.38
N HIS A 633 33.81 5.89 -23.19
CA HIS A 633 32.64 6.43 -22.49
C HIS A 633 31.94 7.52 -23.31
N ARG A 634 32.66 8.55 -23.77
CA ARG A 634 32.07 9.60 -24.64
C ARG A 634 31.48 9.07 -25.94
N LEU A 635 32.09 8.03 -26.51
CA LEU A 635 31.56 7.36 -27.70
C LEU A 635 30.21 6.69 -27.38
N PHE A 636 30.12 6.00 -26.24
CA PHE A 636 28.89 5.37 -25.78
C PHE A 636 27.76 6.39 -25.56
N GLU A 637 28.05 7.56 -24.95
CA GLU A 637 27.03 8.60 -24.75
C GLU A 637 26.43 9.10 -26.07
N ARG A 638 27.27 9.29 -27.09
CA ARG A 638 26.81 9.71 -28.43
C ARG A 638 26.01 8.62 -29.15
N LEU A 639 26.29 7.35 -28.86
CA LEU A 639 25.54 6.22 -29.41
C LEU A 639 24.15 6.08 -28.77
N CYS A 640 23.96 6.57 -27.55
CA CYS A 640 22.68 6.49 -26.85
C CYS A 640 21.86 7.79 -26.92
N THR A 641 22.27 8.74 -27.77
CA THR A 641 21.51 9.98 -27.97
C THR A 641 20.16 9.68 -28.63
N PRO A 642 19.03 10.16 -28.07
CA PRO A 642 17.71 9.95 -28.66
C PRO A 642 17.60 10.52 -30.07
N GLY A 643 16.79 9.89 -30.92
CA GLY A 643 16.44 10.39 -32.25
C GLY A 643 16.87 9.46 -33.38
N ALA A 644 17.40 10.05 -34.45
CA ALA A 644 17.82 9.30 -35.63
C ALA A 644 18.97 8.34 -35.33
N LEU A 645 19.07 7.25 -36.10
CA LEU A 645 20.14 6.26 -35.98
C LEU A 645 21.53 6.96 -35.99
N PRO A 646 22.40 6.71 -35.00
CA PRO A 646 23.69 7.37 -34.86
C PRO A 646 24.74 6.78 -35.80
N ARG A 647 24.47 6.84 -37.12
CA ARG A 647 25.24 6.17 -38.19
C ARG A 647 26.74 6.40 -38.10
N GLN A 648 27.16 7.65 -37.90
CA GLN A 648 28.57 8.02 -37.83
C GLN A 648 29.26 7.45 -36.59
N HIS A 649 28.59 7.49 -35.44
CA HIS A 649 29.14 6.97 -34.18
C HIS A 649 29.19 5.44 -34.17
N LEU A 650 28.20 4.78 -34.77
CA LEU A 650 28.21 3.32 -34.97
C LEU A 650 29.38 2.90 -35.87
N ALA A 651 29.58 3.58 -37.00
CA ALA A 651 30.72 3.32 -37.87
C ALA A 651 32.05 3.49 -37.13
N HIS A 652 32.19 4.58 -36.35
CA HIS A 652 33.38 4.82 -35.54
C HIS A 652 33.60 3.73 -34.48
N ALA A 653 32.55 3.27 -33.80
CA ALA A 653 32.63 2.17 -32.85
C ALA A 653 33.13 0.87 -33.48
N ILE A 654 32.55 0.50 -34.63
CA ILE A 654 32.95 -0.71 -35.36
C ILE A 654 34.39 -0.62 -35.89
N ASP A 655 34.81 0.55 -36.38
CA ASP A 655 36.18 0.78 -36.82
C ASP A 655 37.17 0.63 -35.66
N ARG A 656 36.83 1.12 -34.46
CA ARG A 656 37.66 0.94 -33.25
C ARG A 656 37.73 -0.53 -32.83
N LEU A 657 36.62 -1.26 -32.86
CA LEU A 657 36.62 -2.70 -32.58
C LEU A 657 37.54 -3.47 -33.52
N ARG A 658 37.48 -3.14 -34.82
CA ARG A 658 38.36 -3.71 -35.84
C ARG A 658 39.83 -3.37 -35.57
N ALA A 659 40.14 -2.10 -35.33
CA ALA A 659 41.52 -1.64 -35.12
C ALA A 659 42.17 -2.27 -33.87
N LEU A 660 41.37 -2.56 -32.84
CA LEU A 660 41.82 -3.22 -31.60
C LEU A 660 41.69 -4.75 -31.65
N ASP A 661 41.37 -5.32 -32.81
CA ASP A 661 41.21 -6.75 -33.02
C ASP A 661 40.19 -7.41 -32.06
N ARG A 662 39.08 -6.71 -31.76
CA ARG A 662 38.00 -7.17 -30.86
C ARG A 662 36.82 -7.76 -31.63
N ILE A 663 36.19 -8.79 -31.05
CA ILE A 663 34.97 -9.43 -31.59
C ILE A 663 33.85 -8.38 -31.69
N PRO A 664 33.12 -8.29 -32.83
CA PRO A 664 32.04 -7.32 -33.04
C PRO A 664 30.76 -7.71 -32.27
N PRO A 665 29.76 -6.81 -32.17
CA PRO A 665 28.45 -7.20 -31.66
C PRO A 665 27.81 -8.24 -32.57
N SER A 666 26.83 -9.00 -32.05
CA SER A 666 26.04 -9.90 -32.87
C SER A 666 25.32 -9.09 -33.95
N TRP A 667 25.60 -9.40 -35.22
CA TRP A 667 25.01 -8.64 -36.33
C TRP A 667 23.49 -8.81 -36.41
N ALA A 668 22.98 -9.99 -36.07
CA ALA A 668 21.55 -10.23 -35.96
C ALA A 668 20.92 -9.36 -34.86
N GLN A 669 21.49 -9.39 -33.65
CA GLN A 669 20.99 -8.57 -32.53
C GLN A 669 21.08 -7.08 -32.86
N LEU A 670 22.17 -6.62 -33.49
CA LEU A 670 22.33 -5.23 -33.88
C LEU A 670 21.27 -4.79 -34.89
N ALA A 671 20.88 -5.63 -35.85
CA ALA A 671 19.80 -5.30 -36.78
C ALA A 671 18.46 -5.11 -36.05
N ASP A 672 18.14 -5.99 -35.10
CA ASP A 672 16.92 -5.87 -34.28
C ASP A 672 16.96 -4.63 -33.38
N ASP A 673 18.08 -4.42 -32.69
CA ASP A 673 18.31 -3.26 -31.83
C ASP A 673 18.16 -1.96 -32.62
N LEU A 674 18.76 -1.88 -33.82
CA LEU A 674 18.64 -0.69 -34.67
C LEU A 674 17.24 -0.50 -35.24
N ALA A 675 16.50 -1.59 -35.54
CA ALA A 675 15.12 -1.51 -35.99
C ALA A 675 14.19 -0.99 -34.88
N ALA A 676 14.48 -1.33 -33.63
CA ALA A 676 13.75 -0.83 -32.46
C ALA A 676 14.28 0.52 -31.91
N PHE A 677 15.38 1.05 -32.44
CA PHE A 677 16.09 2.21 -31.88
C PHE A 677 15.25 3.50 -31.87
N THR A 678 14.38 3.67 -32.86
CA THR A 678 13.47 4.83 -32.98
C THR A 678 12.09 4.58 -32.36
N SER A 679 11.84 3.38 -31.82
CA SER A 679 10.62 3.11 -31.06
C SER A 679 10.61 3.99 -29.80
N HIS A 680 9.43 4.43 -29.38
CA HIS A 680 9.29 5.43 -28.32
C HIS A 680 9.78 4.92 -26.93
N ASP A 681 9.97 3.61 -26.78
CA ASP A 681 10.19 2.94 -25.50
C ASP A 681 11.65 2.87 -25.02
N ASP A 682 12.62 3.46 -25.73
CA ASP A 682 14.06 3.57 -25.36
C ASP A 682 14.73 2.27 -24.87
N HIS A 683 14.12 1.12 -25.16
CA HIS A 683 14.49 -0.15 -24.54
C HIS A 683 15.90 -0.60 -24.96
N VAL A 684 16.32 -0.21 -26.17
CA VAL A 684 17.62 -0.57 -26.75
C VAL A 684 18.76 0.19 -26.09
N GLN A 685 18.66 1.52 -25.97
CA GLN A 685 19.68 2.35 -25.34
C GLN A 685 19.88 1.95 -23.88
N HIS A 686 18.78 1.69 -23.16
CA HIS A 686 18.84 1.17 -21.79
C HIS A 686 19.51 -0.20 -21.72
N THR A 687 19.15 -1.14 -22.61
CA THR A 687 19.77 -2.47 -22.68
C THR A 687 21.28 -2.38 -22.93
N TRP A 688 21.69 -1.55 -23.89
CA TRP A 688 23.11 -1.29 -24.15
C TRP A 688 23.80 -0.67 -22.94
N ALA A 689 23.15 0.25 -22.22
CA ALA A 689 23.71 0.89 -21.03
C ALA A 689 23.90 -0.11 -19.89
N CYS A 690 22.92 -0.98 -19.63
CA CYS A 690 23.07 -2.10 -18.69
C CYS A 690 24.29 -2.95 -19.04
N SER A 691 24.40 -3.41 -20.29
CA SER A 691 25.53 -4.22 -20.74
C SER A 691 26.87 -3.49 -20.69
N PHE A 692 26.89 -2.16 -20.86
CA PHE A 692 28.10 -1.33 -20.86
C PHE A 692 28.60 -0.97 -19.44
N PHE A 693 27.69 -0.58 -18.54
CA PHE A 693 28.05 -0.07 -17.21
C PHE A 693 28.09 -1.15 -16.12
N THR A 694 27.53 -2.33 -16.37
CA THR A 694 27.40 -3.37 -15.33
C THR A 694 28.08 -4.68 -15.77
N PRO A 695 29.08 -5.17 -15.01
CA PRO A 695 29.89 -6.31 -15.43
C PRO A 695 29.15 -7.61 -15.70
N ASN A 696 28.11 -7.86 -14.91
CA ASN A 696 27.45 -9.15 -14.75
C ASN A 696 25.97 -9.13 -15.20
N SER A 697 25.53 -8.15 -15.98
CA SER A 697 24.14 -8.15 -16.45
C SER A 697 23.82 -9.40 -17.28
N PRO A 698 22.75 -10.14 -16.95
CA PRO A 698 22.30 -11.26 -17.76
C PRO A 698 21.94 -10.72 -19.14
N THR A 699 22.70 -11.15 -20.15
CA THR A 699 22.48 -10.71 -21.53
C THR A 699 21.24 -11.41 -22.05
N ARG A 700 20.41 -10.73 -22.84
CA ARG A 700 19.29 -11.34 -23.58
C ARG A 700 19.87 -12.44 -24.49
N GLN A 701 19.86 -13.69 -24.02
CA GLN A 701 20.33 -14.82 -24.83
C GLN A 701 19.34 -15.00 -25.96
N GLY A 702 19.79 -14.78 -27.20
CA GLY A 702 18.99 -15.05 -28.38
C GLY A 702 18.55 -16.52 -28.37
N VAL A 703 17.24 -16.73 -28.48
CA VAL A 703 16.56 -18.04 -28.52
C VAL A 703 17.28 -19.00 -29.46
N THR A 704 18.17 -19.83 -28.95
CA THR A 704 18.77 -20.92 -29.73
C THR A 704 17.79 -22.08 -29.65
N THR A 705 17.04 -22.27 -30.73
CA THR A 705 16.19 -23.45 -30.91
C THR A 705 17.07 -24.70 -30.76
N PRO A 706 16.72 -25.67 -29.90
CA PRO A 706 17.54 -26.87 -29.75
C PRO A 706 17.56 -27.65 -31.08
N CYS A 707 18.76 -27.85 -31.61
CA CYS A 707 18.99 -28.67 -32.79
C CYS A 707 18.67 -30.13 -32.44
N THR A 708 17.74 -30.72 -33.17
CA THR A 708 17.25 -32.09 -33.04
C THR A 708 18.42 -33.08 -33.06
N ALA A 709 18.58 -33.86 -31.98
CA ALA A 709 19.51 -34.97 -31.95
C ALA A 709 19.00 -36.08 -32.86
N THR A 710 19.76 -36.38 -33.90
CA THR A 710 19.54 -37.53 -34.79
C THR A 710 19.70 -38.82 -34.00
N SER A 711 18.61 -39.57 -33.86
CA SER A 711 18.61 -40.94 -33.37
C SER A 711 19.29 -41.86 -34.38
N THR A 712 20.49 -42.33 -34.05
CA THR A 712 21.15 -43.43 -34.77
C THR A 712 20.47 -44.73 -34.39
N SER A 713 19.78 -45.33 -35.37
CA SER A 713 19.35 -46.72 -35.35
C SER A 713 20.57 -47.65 -35.38
N THR A 714 20.62 -48.59 -34.44
CA THR A 714 21.34 -49.86 -34.63
C THR A 714 20.63 -50.96 -33.84
N ARG A 715 20.24 -52.00 -34.59
CA ARG A 715 19.85 -53.38 -34.26
C ARG A 715 19.41 -53.73 -32.84
#